data_AF-A0A7W4CVC8-F1
#
_entry.id   AF-A0A7W4CVC8-F1
#
_cell.length_a   1.000
_cell.length_b   1.000
_cell.length_c   1.000
_cell.angle_alpha   90.00
_cell.angle_beta   90.00
_cell.angle_gamma   90.00
#
_symmetry.space_group_name_H-M   'P 1'
#
loop_
_entity.id
_entity.type
_entity.pdbx_description
1 polymer ?
#
loop_
_entity_poly.entity_id
_entity_poly.type
_entity_poly.pdbx_seq_one_letter_code
_entity_poly.pdbx_strand_id
1 'polypeptide(L)'
;MLTWRLPHPDQEGPLPWLTGIPQSLADHDQWGPYLTARQDQVRAFAADVRAAATAIGQPVWGLPGQTLTSSTVADVEVWRAAWQVEPADRRPTGPVQLGAAAHHWQQQLTERLRPAHPIAIWTDLLRDIHPDLPRDPYAVVLAHRLASLHNAGVPITEHLAAAVADGPLPALQPAAALWWRLSRRIAAVDAPTLPAWEGSLVDRLGYEAAADLEASPWWPHLAATITRGADLGLTIEELVAPVADVSGFDDACHAMLWRARQVTATPPDEVEPPHPDQVPPDGIEDIDWTTRTADLAVAAQLRERTDPDFTEVELRQGFTAADRWAEEPHTPQRLAEVTEAAAVFFETQLAGSWGHTYFSQRFGEDLAGDPRFRVGHAPAGWTSLVGDLRKQGFTTDELLAAGVASTTRQGNVIDRFRDRAILPITHDDVVVGFVGRRHPHARDEQGPKYLNTPANALFAKRDVLYGHHLLPRNAVPVIVEGPMDAIAVTLAGRGAFVGVAPLGTALTPEQVLLLRGRPTPLIATDSDTAGHTAAENAFWQLAQHRHDPHRLLLPPGSDPAQLLEQHGPDALHDALTISTALQAEVMIRDRATFLDPIEAGRQIAEIIAARPAATWGDSLHLVPEEQTQRLVARLNAWTTTPITAVDQAKEHTRAMRRRLDQPPAERWQRWADTTGVAGAAQWPQIAGRLQELHHAGADATLLARRLTGVPADVVAASLDQHKPGSAVHLNWHPWAEAVNPHLSKAETWETTQAQLTQLIDVGLDLTALAEAMAGSAPEKVAARLHTLLRNHNTAQIDQEASSHPETVLRRLNREARRDGAPRM
;
A
#
# COMPACT_ATOMS: atom_id res chain seq x y z
N MET A 1 5.62 3.78 -20.07
CA MET A 1 5.54 3.73 -21.55
C MET A 1 6.08 5.03 -22.15
N LEU A 2 7.18 4.97 -22.91
CA LEU A 2 7.82 6.08 -23.65
C LEU A 2 7.56 6.01 -25.17
N THR A 3 6.56 5.22 -25.58
CA THR A 3 6.29 4.84 -26.97
C THR A 3 6.02 6.01 -27.93
N TRP A 4 5.65 7.19 -27.43
CA TRP A 4 5.43 8.39 -28.25
C TRP A 4 6.71 9.16 -28.62
N ARG A 5 7.85 8.83 -28.00
CA ARG A 5 9.16 9.47 -28.27
C ARG A 5 10.01 8.71 -29.30
N LEU A 6 9.60 7.51 -29.70
CA LEU A 6 10.26 6.76 -30.74
C LEU A 6 9.59 7.09 -32.09
N PRO A 7 10.35 7.36 -33.16
CA PRO A 7 9.77 7.49 -34.49
C PRO A 7 8.98 6.22 -34.84
N HIS A 8 7.85 6.37 -35.55
CA HIS A 8 7.13 5.21 -36.07
C HIS A 8 8.10 4.38 -36.93
N PRO A 9 8.33 3.10 -36.60
CA PRO A 9 9.25 2.29 -37.40
C PRO A 9 8.64 2.07 -38.79
N ASP A 10 9.42 2.36 -39.83
CA ASP A 10 9.07 2.09 -41.24
C ASP A 10 9.09 0.57 -41.57
N GLN A 11 9.40 -0.28 -40.59
CA GLN A 11 9.54 -1.73 -40.75
C GLN A 11 8.56 -2.52 -39.85
N GLU A 12 7.97 -3.56 -40.43
CA GLU A 12 7.13 -4.53 -39.70
C GLU A 12 7.95 -5.26 -38.63
N GLY A 13 7.46 -5.27 -37.39
CA GLY A 13 8.09 -5.99 -36.30
C GLY A 13 8.04 -7.51 -36.44
N PRO A 14 8.66 -8.25 -35.51
CA PRO A 14 8.70 -9.71 -35.54
C PRO A 14 7.32 -10.36 -35.37
N LEU A 15 6.39 -9.64 -34.74
CA LEU A 15 4.97 -10.01 -34.62
C LEU A 15 4.10 -8.78 -34.91
N PRO A 16 2.84 -8.96 -35.35
CA PRO A 16 1.96 -7.85 -35.75
C PRO A 16 1.68 -6.78 -34.68
N TRP A 17 1.84 -7.12 -33.39
CA TRP A 17 1.67 -6.21 -32.27
C TRP A 17 2.98 -5.72 -31.65
N LEU A 18 4.13 -6.11 -32.21
CA LEU A 18 5.45 -5.65 -31.82
C LEU A 18 5.98 -4.66 -32.85
N THR A 19 6.65 -3.61 -32.38
CA THR A 19 7.33 -2.64 -33.25
C THR A 19 8.61 -3.24 -33.79
N GLY A 20 8.92 -2.99 -35.06
CA GLY A 20 10.23 -3.30 -35.63
C GLY A 20 11.34 -2.49 -34.97
N ILE A 21 12.58 -2.98 -35.07
CA ILE A 21 13.74 -2.26 -34.58
C ILE A 21 13.88 -0.96 -35.41
N PRO A 22 13.90 0.22 -34.78
CA PRO A 22 14.16 1.47 -35.49
C PRO A 22 15.50 1.41 -36.24
N GLN A 23 15.55 1.97 -37.45
CA GLN A 23 16.75 1.91 -38.30
C GLN A 23 18.01 2.43 -37.58
N SER A 24 17.88 3.49 -36.78
CA SER A 24 18.98 4.04 -35.98
C SER A 24 19.54 3.08 -34.92
N LEU A 25 18.73 2.13 -34.44
CA LEU A 25 19.16 1.08 -33.51
C LEU A 25 19.65 -0.17 -34.25
N ALA A 26 19.08 -0.47 -35.43
CA ALA A 26 19.56 -1.53 -36.30
C ALA A 26 20.97 -1.23 -36.85
N ASP A 27 21.25 0.04 -37.16
CA ASP A 27 22.54 0.53 -37.64
C ASP A 27 23.57 0.74 -36.52
N HIS A 28 23.19 0.51 -35.25
CA HIS A 28 24.11 0.70 -34.12
C HIS A 28 25.11 -0.46 -34.04
N ASP A 29 26.41 -0.17 -34.08
CA ASP A 29 27.47 -1.18 -34.16
C ASP A 29 27.41 -2.27 -33.07
N GLN A 30 27.09 -1.89 -31.83
CA GLN A 30 26.96 -2.81 -30.69
C GLN A 30 25.57 -3.47 -30.54
N TRP A 31 24.49 -2.69 -30.61
CA TRP A 31 23.13 -3.15 -30.33
C TRP A 31 22.41 -3.70 -31.56
N GLY A 32 22.77 -3.25 -32.76
CA GLY A 32 22.15 -3.63 -34.03
C GLY A 32 22.19 -5.14 -34.27
N PRO A 33 23.37 -5.79 -34.24
CA PRO A 33 23.48 -7.23 -34.42
C PRO A 33 22.69 -8.03 -33.37
N TYR A 34 22.76 -7.61 -32.10
CA TYR A 34 22.06 -8.27 -31.00
C TYR A 34 20.54 -8.18 -31.14
N LEU A 35 20.01 -6.97 -31.35
CA LEU A 35 18.56 -6.75 -31.49
C LEU A 35 18.02 -7.47 -32.72
N THR A 36 18.77 -7.45 -33.83
CA THR A 36 18.39 -8.16 -35.07
C THR A 36 18.32 -9.67 -34.82
N ALA A 37 19.32 -10.26 -34.17
CA ALA A 37 19.32 -11.68 -33.82
C ALA A 37 18.13 -12.06 -32.91
N ARG A 38 17.75 -11.19 -31.96
CA ARG A 38 16.55 -11.40 -31.12
C ARG A 38 15.26 -11.29 -31.90
N GLN A 39 15.15 -10.32 -32.82
CA GLN A 39 14.00 -10.18 -33.70
C GLN A 39 13.83 -11.43 -34.58
N ASP A 40 14.93 -11.95 -35.13
CA ASP A 40 14.94 -13.17 -35.94
C ASP A 40 14.57 -14.40 -35.12
N GLN A 41 15.03 -14.49 -33.87
CA GLN A 41 14.68 -15.56 -32.96
C GLN A 41 13.17 -15.57 -32.63
N VAL A 42 12.56 -14.41 -32.40
CA VAL A 42 11.10 -14.30 -32.20
C VAL A 42 10.35 -14.74 -33.46
N ARG A 43 10.84 -14.37 -34.66
CA ARG A 43 10.26 -14.84 -35.93
C ARG A 43 10.36 -16.35 -36.09
N ALA A 44 11.50 -16.95 -35.72
CA ALA A 44 11.71 -18.39 -35.78
C ALA A 44 10.76 -19.13 -34.82
N PHE A 45 10.68 -18.72 -33.55
CA PHE A 45 9.73 -19.32 -32.60
C PHE A 45 8.29 -19.17 -33.04
N ALA A 46 7.90 -18.02 -33.58
CA ALA A 46 6.56 -17.84 -34.13
C ALA A 46 6.31 -18.78 -35.32
N ALA A 47 7.31 -19.03 -36.17
CA ALA A 47 7.19 -19.99 -37.27
C ALA A 47 7.04 -21.43 -36.76
N ASP A 48 7.80 -21.82 -35.73
CA ASP A 48 7.71 -23.14 -35.10
C ASP A 48 6.32 -23.38 -34.49
N VAL A 49 5.78 -22.40 -33.77
CA VAL A 49 4.42 -22.46 -33.21
C VAL A 49 3.37 -22.55 -34.31
N ARG A 50 3.51 -21.78 -35.40
CA ARG A 50 2.58 -21.89 -36.55
C ARG A 50 2.64 -23.27 -37.18
N ALA A 51 3.83 -23.85 -37.35
CA ALA A 51 4.00 -25.18 -37.90
C ALA A 51 3.34 -26.23 -36.99
N ALA A 52 3.59 -26.18 -35.67
CA ALA A 52 2.97 -27.07 -34.70
C ALA A 52 1.43 -26.94 -34.70
N ALA A 53 0.91 -25.73 -34.82
CA ALA A 53 -0.52 -25.47 -34.84
C ALA A 53 -1.24 -26.09 -36.06
N THR A 54 -0.55 -26.33 -37.18
CA THR A 54 -1.17 -27.02 -38.34
C THR A 54 -1.53 -28.48 -38.07
N ALA A 55 -0.90 -29.11 -37.07
CA ALA A 55 -1.21 -30.46 -36.65
C ALA A 55 -2.39 -30.54 -35.66
N ILE A 56 -2.86 -29.39 -35.14
CA ILE A 56 -3.97 -29.33 -34.19
C ILE A 56 -5.29 -29.48 -34.96
N GLY A 57 -5.89 -30.67 -34.91
CA GLY A 57 -7.18 -30.94 -35.54
C GLY A 57 -8.31 -30.10 -34.95
N GLN A 58 -8.37 -29.99 -33.61
CA GLN A 58 -9.29 -29.13 -32.89
C GLN A 58 -8.62 -28.56 -31.63
N PRO A 59 -8.44 -27.23 -31.51
CA PRO A 59 -7.80 -26.63 -30.35
C PRO A 59 -8.69 -26.71 -29.11
N VAL A 60 -8.10 -26.73 -27.92
CA VAL A 60 -8.80 -26.86 -26.62
C VAL A 60 -9.76 -25.68 -26.34
N TRP A 61 -9.43 -24.49 -26.85
CA TRP A 61 -10.29 -23.31 -26.81
C TRP A 61 -11.36 -23.28 -27.92
N GLY A 62 -11.32 -24.23 -28.84
CA GLY A 62 -12.36 -24.45 -29.84
C GLY A 62 -13.49 -25.32 -29.29
N LEU A 63 -14.72 -25.09 -29.75
CA LEU A 63 -15.84 -25.96 -29.40
C LEU A 63 -15.86 -27.26 -30.21
N PRO A 64 -16.33 -28.39 -29.64
CA PRO A 64 -16.59 -29.60 -30.40
C PRO A 64 -17.44 -29.33 -31.66
N GLY A 65 -16.96 -29.77 -32.83
CA GLY A 65 -17.63 -29.54 -34.11
C GLY A 65 -17.46 -28.16 -34.75
N GLN A 66 -16.75 -27.22 -34.12
CA GLN A 66 -16.47 -25.90 -34.69
C GLN A 66 -15.48 -26.00 -35.87
N THR A 67 -15.84 -25.40 -37.01
CA THR A 67 -14.93 -25.32 -38.18
C THR A 67 -14.09 -24.04 -38.08
N LEU A 68 -12.78 -24.18 -37.88
CA LEU A 68 -11.82 -23.08 -37.83
C LEU A 68 -10.83 -23.20 -38.99
N THR A 69 -10.40 -22.07 -39.56
CA THR A 69 -9.33 -22.11 -40.57
C THR A 69 -7.99 -22.36 -39.89
N SER A 70 -7.12 -23.19 -40.50
CA SER A 70 -5.80 -23.48 -39.97
C SER A 70 -4.95 -22.22 -39.76
N SER A 71 -5.15 -21.19 -40.59
CA SER A 71 -4.48 -19.89 -40.44
C SER A 71 -4.91 -19.13 -39.17
N THR A 72 -6.20 -19.15 -38.84
CA THR A 72 -6.71 -18.52 -37.61
C THR A 72 -6.25 -19.28 -36.37
N VAL A 73 -6.24 -20.62 -36.42
CA VAL A 73 -5.71 -21.45 -35.32
C VAL A 73 -4.23 -21.13 -35.09
N ALA A 74 -3.42 -21.11 -36.15
CA ALA A 74 -2.01 -20.79 -36.04
C ALA A 74 -1.73 -19.40 -35.46
N ASP A 75 -2.47 -18.37 -35.90
CA ASP A 75 -2.29 -17.01 -35.36
C ASP A 75 -2.73 -16.89 -33.89
N VAL A 76 -3.78 -17.61 -33.50
CA VAL A 76 -4.23 -17.67 -32.10
C VAL A 76 -3.23 -18.44 -31.25
N GLU A 77 -2.64 -19.53 -31.73
CA GLU A 77 -1.62 -20.27 -30.99
C GLU A 77 -0.31 -19.47 -30.83
N VAL A 78 0.12 -18.72 -31.86
CA VAL A 78 1.25 -17.79 -31.72
C VAL A 78 0.95 -16.72 -30.69
N TRP A 79 -0.27 -16.18 -30.69
CA TRP A 79 -0.71 -15.22 -29.69
C TRP A 79 -0.72 -15.82 -28.27
N ARG A 80 -1.28 -17.01 -28.11
CA ARG A 80 -1.34 -17.74 -26.84
C ARG A 80 0.06 -18.06 -26.32
N ALA A 81 0.96 -18.52 -27.19
CA ALA A 81 2.35 -18.79 -26.84
C ALA A 81 3.08 -17.50 -26.42
N ALA A 82 2.91 -16.41 -27.17
CA ALA A 82 3.55 -15.12 -26.87
C ALA A 82 3.08 -14.50 -25.54
N TRP A 83 1.83 -14.75 -25.15
CA TRP A 83 1.22 -14.24 -23.91
C TRP A 83 1.13 -15.29 -22.80
N GLN A 84 1.78 -16.45 -22.98
CA GLN A 84 1.77 -17.57 -22.03
C GLN A 84 0.35 -17.93 -21.55
N VAL A 85 -0.61 -17.93 -22.46
CA VAL A 85 -1.99 -18.29 -22.15
C VAL A 85 -2.02 -19.77 -21.79
N GLU A 86 -2.40 -20.05 -20.55
CA GLU A 86 -2.51 -21.39 -19.99
C GLU A 86 -3.21 -22.37 -20.97
N PRO A 87 -2.64 -23.57 -21.24
CA PRO A 87 -3.23 -24.53 -22.15
C PRO A 87 -4.68 -24.92 -21.81
N ALA A 88 -5.05 -24.85 -20.53
CA ALA A 88 -6.41 -25.12 -20.04
C ALA A 88 -7.39 -23.94 -20.22
N ASP A 89 -6.90 -22.72 -20.50
CA ASP A 89 -7.76 -21.55 -20.71
C ASP A 89 -8.51 -21.67 -22.04
N ARG A 90 -9.84 -21.82 -21.93
CA ARG A 90 -10.75 -21.99 -23.06
C ARG A 90 -11.11 -20.69 -23.77
N ARG A 91 -10.64 -19.53 -23.30
CA ARG A 91 -10.76 -18.27 -24.06
C ARG A 91 -9.78 -18.33 -25.23
N PRO A 92 -10.22 -18.17 -26.49
CA PRO A 92 -9.35 -18.28 -27.65
C PRO A 92 -8.09 -17.41 -27.54
N THR A 93 -8.24 -16.14 -27.18
CA THR A 93 -7.13 -15.18 -27.09
C THR A 93 -6.66 -14.89 -25.65
N GLY A 94 -7.10 -15.67 -24.66
CA GLY A 94 -6.75 -15.45 -23.24
C GLY A 94 -7.29 -14.14 -22.64
N PRO A 95 -6.70 -13.63 -21.54
CA PRO A 95 -7.04 -12.35 -20.91
C PRO A 95 -6.91 -11.14 -21.85
N VAL A 96 -7.72 -10.10 -21.62
CA VAL A 96 -7.67 -8.84 -22.41
C VAL A 96 -6.32 -8.15 -22.22
N GLN A 97 -5.67 -7.80 -23.32
CA GLN A 97 -4.41 -7.07 -23.33
C GLN A 97 -4.68 -5.57 -23.32
N LEU A 98 -4.00 -4.84 -22.42
CA LEU A 98 -4.26 -3.41 -22.20
C LEU A 98 -3.41 -2.48 -23.08
N GLY A 99 -2.33 -2.99 -23.68
CA GLY A 99 -1.47 -2.21 -24.60
C GLY A 99 -2.17 -1.96 -25.94
N ALA A 100 -2.17 -0.73 -26.45
CA ALA A 100 -2.97 -0.35 -27.62
C ALA A 100 -2.76 -1.24 -28.87
N ALA A 101 -1.51 -1.55 -29.22
CA ALA A 101 -1.20 -2.43 -30.37
C ALA A 101 -1.62 -3.89 -30.13
N ALA A 102 -1.34 -4.41 -28.94
CA ALA A 102 -1.74 -5.75 -28.52
C ALA A 102 -3.27 -5.89 -28.46
N HIS A 103 -3.96 -4.93 -27.84
CA HIS A 103 -5.42 -4.87 -27.77
C HIS A 103 -6.03 -4.82 -29.19
N HIS A 104 -5.52 -3.97 -30.06
CA HIS A 104 -6.02 -3.87 -31.43
C HIS A 104 -5.87 -5.19 -32.19
N TRP A 105 -4.71 -5.85 -32.09
CA TRP A 105 -4.51 -7.17 -32.70
C TRP A 105 -5.38 -8.26 -32.08
N GLN A 106 -5.55 -8.25 -30.75
CA GLN A 106 -6.43 -9.16 -30.04
C GLN A 106 -7.89 -9.01 -30.49
N GLN A 107 -8.35 -7.77 -30.70
CA GLN A 107 -9.66 -7.48 -31.25
C GLN A 107 -9.78 -7.99 -32.69
N GLN A 108 -8.76 -7.84 -33.53
CA GLN A 108 -8.75 -8.40 -34.88
C GLN A 108 -8.81 -9.94 -34.89
N LEU A 109 -8.07 -10.62 -34.01
CA LEU A 109 -8.17 -12.07 -33.84
C LEU A 109 -9.57 -12.49 -33.38
N THR A 110 -10.14 -11.77 -32.41
CA THR A 110 -11.50 -12.00 -31.92
C THR A 110 -12.54 -11.80 -33.03
N GLU A 111 -12.36 -10.77 -33.86
CA GLU A 111 -13.22 -10.49 -35.01
C GLU A 111 -13.16 -11.60 -36.06
N ARG A 112 -11.97 -12.14 -36.34
CA ARG A 112 -11.78 -13.30 -37.24
C ARG A 112 -12.42 -14.58 -36.73
N LEU A 113 -12.62 -14.70 -35.42
CA LEU A 113 -13.32 -15.83 -34.77
C LEU A 113 -14.85 -15.64 -34.75
N ARG A 114 -15.36 -14.43 -35.04
CA ARG A 114 -16.80 -14.07 -34.98
C ARG A 114 -17.71 -14.86 -35.95
N PRO A 115 -17.32 -15.18 -37.21
CA PRO A 115 -18.19 -15.92 -38.14
C PRO A 115 -18.43 -17.39 -37.75
N ALA A 116 -17.61 -17.93 -36.85
CA ALA A 116 -17.65 -19.32 -36.40
C ALA A 116 -17.94 -19.39 -34.88
N HIS A 117 -18.79 -18.51 -34.34
CA HIS A 117 -18.83 -18.29 -32.89
C HIS A 117 -19.41 -19.48 -32.08
N PRO A 118 -18.76 -19.86 -30.96
CA PRO A 118 -19.15 -20.93 -30.05
C PRO A 118 -20.58 -20.90 -29.50
N ILE A 119 -21.21 -19.74 -29.47
CA ILE A 119 -22.51 -19.58 -28.85
C ILE A 119 -23.63 -20.10 -29.79
N ALA A 120 -23.38 -20.38 -31.07
CA ALA A 120 -24.44 -20.57 -32.09
C ALA A 120 -25.58 -21.54 -31.67
N ILE A 121 -25.25 -22.65 -31.02
CA ILE A 121 -26.23 -23.65 -30.53
C ILE A 121 -27.11 -23.08 -29.41
N TRP A 122 -26.55 -22.23 -28.55
CA TRP A 122 -27.21 -21.61 -27.40
C TRP A 122 -27.58 -20.14 -27.66
N THR A 123 -27.32 -19.59 -28.85
CA THR A 123 -27.39 -18.14 -29.10
C THR A 123 -28.81 -17.63 -28.99
N ASP A 124 -29.76 -18.35 -29.59
CA ASP A 124 -31.15 -17.97 -29.54
C ASP A 124 -31.69 -18.13 -28.12
N LEU A 125 -31.34 -19.24 -27.44
CA LEU A 125 -31.72 -19.46 -26.04
C LEU A 125 -31.16 -18.39 -25.08
N LEU A 126 -29.87 -18.05 -25.19
CA LEU A 126 -29.25 -17.02 -24.33
C LEU A 126 -29.74 -15.62 -24.68
N ARG A 127 -30.03 -15.34 -25.95
CA ARG A 127 -30.62 -14.07 -26.39
C ARG A 127 -32.04 -13.89 -25.87
N ASP A 128 -32.83 -14.96 -25.86
CA ASP A 128 -34.19 -14.98 -25.30
C ASP A 128 -34.17 -14.75 -23.79
N ILE A 129 -33.10 -15.17 -23.10
CA ILE A 129 -32.90 -14.92 -21.66
C ILE A 129 -32.47 -13.47 -21.39
N HIS A 130 -31.50 -12.95 -22.13
CA HIS A 130 -31.06 -11.55 -22.01
C HIS A 130 -30.42 -11.06 -23.32
N PRO A 131 -30.80 -9.89 -23.85
CA PRO A 131 -30.34 -9.42 -25.17
C PRO A 131 -28.81 -9.19 -25.24
N ASP A 132 -28.16 -8.90 -24.11
CA ASP A 132 -26.71 -8.68 -24.05
C ASP A 132 -25.88 -9.92 -23.70
N LEU A 133 -26.51 -11.03 -23.29
CA LEU A 133 -25.81 -12.30 -22.99
C LEU A 133 -24.91 -12.77 -24.14
N PRO A 134 -25.35 -12.74 -25.43
CA PRO A 134 -24.50 -13.16 -26.53
C PRO A 134 -23.24 -12.31 -26.73
N ARG A 135 -23.20 -11.08 -26.18
CA ARG A 135 -22.07 -10.14 -26.29
C ARG A 135 -21.19 -10.10 -25.04
N ASP A 136 -21.56 -10.85 -24.01
CA ASP A 136 -20.84 -10.90 -22.73
C ASP A 136 -19.47 -11.62 -22.89
N PRO A 137 -18.37 -11.06 -22.36
CA PRO A 137 -17.04 -11.69 -22.39
C PRO A 137 -16.99 -13.14 -21.87
N TYR A 138 -17.89 -13.53 -20.98
CA TYR A 138 -17.98 -14.87 -20.38
C TYR A 138 -18.99 -15.79 -21.07
N ALA A 139 -19.69 -15.32 -22.11
CA ALA A 139 -20.72 -16.09 -22.80
C ALA A 139 -20.19 -17.39 -23.42
N VAL A 140 -18.94 -17.39 -23.89
CA VAL A 140 -18.28 -18.59 -24.42
C VAL A 140 -18.02 -19.61 -23.32
N VAL A 141 -17.58 -19.17 -22.14
CA VAL A 141 -17.36 -20.03 -20.97
C VAL A 141 -18.69 -20.66 -20.52
N LEU A 142 -19.75 -19.86 -20.48
CA LEU A 142 -21.10 -20.34 -20.20
C LEU A 142 -21.55 -21.36 -21.25
N ALA A 143 -21.37 -21.09 -22.54
CA ALA A 143 -21.73 -22.00 -23.63
C ALA A 143 -20.99 -23.35 -23.57
N HIS A 144 -19.68 -23.35 -23.25
CA HIS A 144 -18.93 -24.59 -23.02
C HIS A 144 -19.51 -25.40 -21.85
N ARG A 145 -19.87 -24.74 -20.75
CA ARG A 145 -20.45 -25.40 -19.58
C ARG A 145 -21.84 -25.95 -19.86
N LEU A 146 -22.68 -25.21 -20.58
CA LEU A 146 -23.98 -25.69 -21.04
C LEU A 146 -23.82 -26.87 -22.00
N ALA A 147 -22.88 -26.83 -22.95
CA ALA A 147 -22.61 -27.97 -23.83
C ALA A 147 -22.15 -29.21 -23.03
N SER A 148 -21.26 -29.04 -22.04
CA SER A 148 -20.85 -30.13 -21.14
C SER A 148 -22.03 -30.73 -20.38
N LEU A 149 -22.89 -29.89 -19.80
CA LEU A 149 -24.09 -30.33 -19.07
C LEU A 149 -25.09 -31.04 -20.00
N HIS A 150 -25.21 -30.59 -21.25
CA HIS A 150 -26.13 -31.15 -22.23
C HIS A 150 -25.71 -32.55 -22.61
N ASN A 151 -24.41 -32.72 -22.87
CA ASN A 151 -23.80 -34.00 -23.19
C ASN A 151 -23.83 -34.95 -21.99
N ALA A 152 -23.86 -34.43 -20.76
CA ALA A 152 -24.06 -35.19 -19.53
C ALA A 152 -25.54 -35.53 -19.25
N GLY A 153 -26.47 -35.17 -20.15
CA GLY A 153 -27.89 -35.49 -20.02
C GLY A 153 -28.68 -34.57 -19.09
N VAL A 154 -28.10 -33.47 -18.62
CA VAL A 154 -28.78 -32.52 -17.72
C VAL A 154 -29.84 -31.73 -18.51
N PRO A 155 -31.10 -31.62 -18.03
CA PRO A 155 -32.17 -30.90 -18.71
C PRO A 155 -31.97 -29.38 -18.61
N ILE A 156 -31.05 -28.84 -19.41
CA ILE A 156 -30.57 -27.46 -19.34
C ILE A 156 -31.67 -26.41 -19.45
N THR A 157 -32.64 -26.62 -20.33
CA THR A 157 -33.70 -25.64 -20.58
C THR A 157 -34.54 -25.40 -19.31
N GLU A 158 -34.80 -26.45 -18.53
CA GLU A 158 -35.55 -26.35 -17.28
C GLU A 158 -34.73 -25.65 -16.18
N HIS A 159 -33.45 -26.01 -16.06
CA HIS A 159 -32.56 -25.40 -15.08
C HIS A 159 -32.26 -23.93 -15.40
N LEU A 160 -32.13 -23.57 -16.68
CA LEU A 160 -31.98 -22.18 -17.12
C LEU A 160 -33.27 -21.39 -16.85
N ALA A 161 -34.44 -21.93 -17.19
CA ALA A 161 -35.71 -21.27 -16.89
C ALA A 161 -35.87 -21.02 -15.38
N ALA A 162 -35.50 -22.00 -14.54
CA ALA A 162 -35.51 -21.85 -13.09
C ALA A 162 -34.47 -20.85 -12.56
N ALA A 163 -33.26 -20.81 -13.15
CA ALA A 163 -32.20 -19.86 -12.78
C ALA A 163 -32.55 -18.40 -13.18
N VAL A 164 -33.33 -18.23 -14.25
CA VAL A 164 -33.84 -16.92 -14.67
C VAL A 164 -35.05 -16.50 -13.83
N ALA A 165 -35.87 -17.45 -13.38
CA ALA A 165 -36.99 -17.18 -12.48
C ALA A 165 -36.57 -16.63 -11.10
N ASP A 166 -35.30 -16.80 -10.71
CA ASP A 166 -34.74 -16.22 -9.48
C ASP A 166 -34.65 -14.69 -9.49
N GLY A 167 -34.85 -14.04 -10.66
CA GLY A 167 -34.89 -12.59 -10.80
C GLY A 167 -34.23 -12.10 -12.09
N PRO A 168 -34.30 -10.79 -12.42
CA PRO A 168 -33.62 -10.26 -13.60
C PRO A 168 -32.10 -10.46 -13.54
N LEU A 169 -31.46 -10.61 -14.70
CA LEU A 169 -30.00 -10.68 -14.83
C LEU A 169 -29.39 -9.26 -14.83
N PRO A 170 -28.16 -9.08 -14.31
CA PRO A 170 -27.53 -7.77 -14.27
C PRO A 170 -27.14 -7.26 -15.66
N ALA A 171 -27.09 -5.94 -15.83
CA ALA A 171 -26.68 -5.30 -17.08
C ALA A 171 -25.18 -5.49 -17.41
N LEU A 172 -24.35 -5.64 -16.37
CA LEU A 172 -22.92 -5.95 -16.50
C LEU A 172 -22.69 -7.42 -16.14
N GLN A 173 -22.04 -8.15 -17.05
CA GLN A 173 -21.67 -9.57 -16.91
C GLN A 173 -22.85 -10.55 -16.65
N PRO A 174 -23.98 -10.48 -17.39
CA PRO A 174 -25.10 -11.41 -17.22
C PRO A 174 -24.75 -12.91 -17.37
N ALA A 175 -23.71 -13.27 -18.13
CA ALA A 175 -23.32 -14.67 -18.33
C ALA A 175 -22.73 -15.30 -17.05
N ALA A 176 -21.95 -14.54 -16.29
CA ALA A 176 -21.39 -14.99 -15.02
C ALA A 176 -22.49 -15.16 -13.95
N ALA A 177 -23.42 -14.20 -13.89
CA ALA A 177 -24.57 -14.25 -12.98
C ALA A 177 -25.49 -15.43 -13.28
N LEU A 178 -25.79 -15.68 -14.56
CA LEU A 178 -26.61 -16.80 -15.00
C LEU A 178 -25.94 -18.14 -14.64
N TRP A 179 -24.62 -18.27 -14.85
CA TRP A 179 -23.89 -19.47 -14.45
C TRP A 179 -23.94 -19.71 -12.94
N TRP A 180 -23.77 -18.68 -12.11
CA TRP A 180 -23.78 -18.82 -10.65
C TRP A 180 -25.13 -19.29 -10.10
N ARG A 181 -26.24 -18.84 -10.70
CA ARG A 181 -27.57 -19.32 -10.35
C ARG A 181 -27.79 -20.75 -10.81
N LEU A 182 -27.36 -21.05 -12.03
CA LEU A 182 -27.45 -22.38 -12.62
C LEU A 182 -26.62 -23.41 -11.82
N SER A 183 -25.39 -23.09 -11.43
CA SER A 183 -24.49 -24.01 -10.73
C SER A 183 -24.98 -24.38 -9.33
N ARG A 184 -25.61 -23.45 -8.60
CA ARG A 184 -26.21 -23.73 -7.28
C ARG A 184 -27.41 -24.67 -7.37
N ARG A 185 -28.15 -24.63 -8.49
CA ARG A 185 -29.32 -25.47 -8.75
C ARG A 185 -28.93 -26.85 -9.26
N ILE A 186 -27.90 -26.92 -10.11
CA ILE A 186 -27.32 -28.18 -10.57
C ILE A 186 -26.64 -28.92 -9.40
N ALA A 187 -26.03 -28.19 -8.45
CA ALA A 187 -25.50 -28.80 -7.23
C ALA A 187 -26.57 -29.35 -6.26
N ALA A 188 -27.87 -29.09 -6.52
CA ALA A 188 -28.98 -29.50 -5.65
C ALA A 188 -29.82 -30.66 -6.23
N VAL A 189 -29.54 -31.14 -7.44
CA VAL A 189 -30.25 -32.27 -8.07
C VAL A 189 -29.22 -33.18 -8.72
N ASP A 190 -29.16 -34.41 -8.21
CA ASP A 190 -28.36 -35.55 -8.65
C ASP A 190 -26.84 -35.35 -8.71
N ALA A 191 -26.16 -36.09 -7.83
CA ALA A 191 -24.72 -36.27 -7.85
C ALA A 191 -24.27 -36.63 -9.29
N PRO A 192 -23.24 -35.95 -9.83
CA PRO A 192 -22.65 -36.37 -11.09
C PRO A 192 -22.23 -37.83 -10.96
N THR A 193 -22.37 -38.60 -12.02
CA THR A 193 -21.79 -39.95 -12.12
C THR A 193 -20.36 -39.89 -11.63
N LEU A 194 -20.13 -40.55 -10.49
CA LEU A 194 -18.86 -40.62 -9.81
C LEU A 194 -17.78 -41.04 -10.82
N PRO A 195 -16.60 -40.41 -10.82
CA PRO A 195 -15.49 -40.87 -11.65
C PRO A 195 -15.27 -42.37 -11.47
N ALA A 196 -14.94 -43.09 -12.55
CA ALA A 196 -14.81 -44.55 -12.52
C ALA A 196 -13.86 -45.08 -11.44
N TRP A 197 -12.93 -44.24 -10.97
CA TRP A 197 -11.95 -44.55 -9.93
C TRP A 197 -12.52 -44.52 -8.49
N GLU A 198 -13.67 -43.91 -8.25
CA GLU A 198 -14.25 -43.74 -6.91
C GLU A 198 -14.68 -45.08 -6.29
N GLY A 199 -15.22 -45.99 -7.11
CA GLY A 199 -15.52 -47.36 -6.67
C GLY A 199 -14.26 -48.12 -6.21
N SER A 200 -13.10 -47.81 -6.79
CA SER A 200 -11.81 -48.41 -6.42
C SER A 200 -11.18 -47.77 -5.17
N LEU A 201 -11.71 -46.63 -4.70
CA LEU A 201 -11.21 -45.95 -3.50
C LEU A 201 -11.68 -46.67 -2.22
N VAL A 202 -12.94 -47.12 -2.21
CA VAL A 202 -13.53 -47.95 -1.15
C VAL A 202 -12.82 -49.31 -1.05
N ASP A 203 -12.54 -49.95 -2.20
CA ASP A 203 -11.81 -51.23 -2.25
C ASP A 203 -10.38 -51.12 -1.68
N ARG A 204 -9.76 -49.93 -1.77
CA ARG A 204 -8.36 -49.71 -1.41
C ARG A 204 -8.14 -49.23 0.02
N LEU A 205 -8.97 -48.29 0.47
CA LEU A 205 -8.82 -47.65 1.78
C LEU A 205 -9.77 -48.22 2.83
N GLY A 206 -10.78 -48.99 2.39
CA GLY A 206 -11.90 -49.40 3.22
C GLY A 206 -12.97 -48.30 3.30
N TYR A 207 -14.20 -48.74 3.56
CA TYR A 207 -15.39 -47.87 3.58
C TYR A 207 -15.26 -46.68 4.55
N GLU A 208 -14.72 -46.92 5.76
CA GLU A 208 -14.59 -45.90 6.80
C GLU A 208 -13.62 -44.78 6.38
N ALA A 209 -12.44 -45.14 5.86
CA ALA A 209 -11.44 -44.16 5.43
C ALA A 209 -11.85 -43.41 4.14
N ALA A 210 -12.59 -44.06 3.24
CA ALA A 210 -13.15 -43.40 2.06
C ALA A 210 -14.20 -42.33 2.46
N ALA A 211 -15.10 -42.68 3.38
CA ALA A 211 -16.09 -41.74 3.90
C ALA A 211 -15.45 -40.55 4.65
N ASP A 212 -14.38 -40.79 5.40
CA ASP A 212 -13.63 -39.73 6.09
C ASP A 212 -12.92 -38.78 5.11
N LEU A 213 -12.42 -39.30 3.98
CA LEU A 213 -11.84 -38.49 2.91
C LEU A 213 -12.90 -37.62 2.22
N GLU A 214 -14.07 -38.17 1.92
CA GLU A 214 -15.20 -37.46 1.30
C GLU A 214 -15.77 -36.35 2.21
N ALA A 215 -15.71 -36.54 3.53
CA ALA A 215 -16.13 -35.56 4.52
C ALA A 215 -15.14 -34.40 4.71
N SER A 216 -13.92 -34.50 4.15
CA SER A 216 -12.88 -33.48 4.30
C SER A 216 -13.15 -32.25 3.41
N PRO A 217 -12.89 -31.01 3.92
CA PRO A 217 -12.91 -29.80 3.09
C PRO A 217 -11.96 -29.85 1.88
N TRP A 218 -10.93 -30.69 1.93
CA TRP A 218 -9.92 -30.85 0.87
C TRP A 218 -10.33 -31.83 -0.23
N TRP A 219 -11.42 -32.58 -0.03
CA TRP A 219 -11.93 -33.60 -0.96
C TRP A 219 -12.07 -33.13 -2.41
N PRO A 220 -12.65 -31.94 -2.70
CA PRO A 220 -12.81 -31.51 -4.09
C PRO A 220 -11.47 -31.36 -4.83
N HIS A 221 -10.41 -30.99 -4.11
CA HIS A 221 -9.08 -30.80 -4.67
C HIS A 221 -8.34 -32.13 -4.87
N LEU A 222 -8.49 -33.06 -3.94
CA LEU A 222 -7.95 -34.42 -4.05
C LEU A 222 -8.62 -35.17 -5.21
N ALA A 223 -9.96 -35.16 -5.27
CA ALA A 223 -10.73 -35.78 -6.34
C ALA A 223 -10.35 -35.22 -7.73
N ALA A 224 -10.17 -33.89 -7.83
CA ALA A 224 -9.71 -33.26 -9.07
C ALA A 224 -8.27 -33.68 -9.45
N THR A 225 -7.39 -33.86 -8.47
CA THR A 225 -5.99 -34.28 -8.70
C THR A 225 -5.92 -35.76 -9.11
N ILE A 226 -6.71 -36.63 -8.48
CA ILE A 226 -6.82 -38.06 -8.85
C ILE A 226 -7.37 -38.20 -10.27
N THR A 227 -8.43 -37.45 -10.59
CA THR A 227 -9.02 -37.44 -11.94
C THR A 227 -7.99 -37.00 -13.00
N ARG A 228 -7.24 -35.94 -12.72
CA ARG A 228 -6.17 -35.48 -13.61
C ARG A 228 -5.04 -36.50 -13.76
N GLY A 229 -4.64 -37.16 -12.66
CA GLY A 229 -3.63 -38.22 -12.72
C GLY A 229 -4.09 -39.41 -13.57
N ALA A 230 -5.36 -39.80 -13.44
CA ALA A 230 -5.97 -40.83 -14.28
C ALA A 230 -5.97 -40.43 -15.77
N ASP A 231 -6.26 -39.15 -16.08
CA ASP A 231 -6.18 -38.61 -17.45
C ASP A 231 -4.75 -38.62 -18.01
N LEU A 232 -3.74 -38.57 -17.14
CA LEU A 232 -2.30 -38.71 -17.47
C LEU A 232 -1.83 -40.17 -17.54
N GLY A 233 -2.74 -41.13 -17.37
CA GLY A 233 -2.43 -42.57 -17.42
C GLY A 233 -1.86 -43.16 -16.13
N LEU A 234 -1.86 -42.40 -15.02
CA LEU A 234 -1.45 -42.89 -13.70
C LEU A 234 -2.59 -43.70 -13.08
N THR A 235 -2.27 -44.79 -12.40
CA THR A 235 -3.29 -45.63 -11.76
C THR A 235 -3.71 -45.07 -10.41
N ILE A 236 -4.91 -45.45 -9.93
CA ILE A 236 -5.33 -45.07 -8.57
C ILE A 236 -4.36 -45.62 -7.51
N GLU A 237 -3.61 -46.69 -7.81
CA GLU A 237 -2.56 -47.17 -6.93
C GLU A 237 -1.48 -46.13 -6.65
N GLU A 238 -1.09 -45.39 -7.67
CA GLU A 238 0.04 -44.46 -7.64
C GLU A 238 -0.37 -43.15 -6.96
N LEU A 239 -1.63 -42.76 -7.12
CA LEU A 239 -2.18 -41.51 -6.62
C LEU A 239 -2.72 -41.63 -5.19
N VAL A 240 -3.23 -42.80 -4.79
CA VAL A 240 -3.92 -43.05 -3.52
C VAL A 240 -3.17 -44.13 -2.75
N ALA A 241 -2.40 -43.76 -1.72
CA ALA A 241 -1.92 -44.72 -0.73
C ALA A 241 -2.08 -44.21 0.71
N PRO A 242 -2.24 -45.13 1.69
CA PRO A 242 -2.43 -44.76 3.08
C PRO A 242 -1.28 -43.89 3.59
N VAL A 243 -1.61 -42.72 4.13
CA VAL A 243 -0.63 -41.83 4.75
C VAL A 243 -0.57 -42.19 6.24
N ALA A 244 0.54 -42.81 6.65
CA ALA A 244 0.72 -43.25 8.04
C ALA A 244 1.01 -42.10 9.03
N ASP A 245 1.49 -40.96 8.53
CA ASP A 245 1.82 -39.78 9.31
C ASP A 245 1.16 -38.53 8.71
N VAL A 246 0.19 -37.97 9.44
CA VAL A 246 -0.53 -36.75 9.07
C VAL A 246 -0.01 -35.53 9.83
N SER A 247 1.07 -35.66 10.62
CA SER A 247 1.64 -34.53 11.35
C SER A 247 2.18 -33.49 10.38
N GLY A 248 1.60 -32.28 10.41
CA GLY A 248 1.90 -31.20 9.46
C GLY A 248 0.83 -30.99 8.38
N PHE A 249 -0.24 -31.79 8.37
CA PHE A 249 -1.41 -31.61 7.51
C PHE A 249 -2.67 -31.52 8.38
N ASP A 250 -3.72 -30.85 7.87
CA ASP A 250 -4.96 -30.66 8.63
C ASP A 250 -5.74 -31.97 8.82
N ASP A 251 -5.66 -32.87 7.83
CA ASP A 251 -6.24 -34.21 7.85
C ASP A 251 -5.56 -35.15 6.83
N ALA A 252 -6.02 -36.40 6.77
CA ALA A 252 -5.52 -37.40 5.83
C ALA A 252 -5.75 -37.02 4.36
N CYS A 253 -6.81 -36.27 4.06
CA CYS A 253 -7.15 -35.83 2.70
C CYS A 253 -6.16 -34.76 2.20
N HIS A 254 -5.80 -33.80 3.05
CA HIS A 254 -4.77 -32.79 2.78
C HIS A 254 -3.40 -33.45 2.54
N ALA A 255 -3.02 -34.43 3.36
CA ALA A 255 -1.77 -35.16 3.18
C ALA A 255 -1.74 -35.97 1.87
N MET A 256 -2.85 -36.60 1.51
CA MET A 256 -2.98 -37.37 0.26
C MET A 256 -2.95 -36.45 -0.98
N LEU A 257 -3.58 -35.28 -0.89
CA LEU A 257 -3.56 -34.26 -1.94
C LEU A 257 -2.14 -33.77 -2.23
N TRP A 258 -1.38 -33.47 -1.17
CA TRP A 258 0.02 -33.06 -1.31
C TRP A 258 0.83 -34.12 -2.07
N ARG A 259 0.69 -35.40 -1.68
CA ARG A 259 1.41 -36.49 -2.34
C ARG A 259 0.97 -36.71 -3.79
N ALA A 260 -0.34 -36.69 -4.06
CA ALA A 260 -0.86 -36.84 -5.42
C ALA A 260 -0.35 -35.74 -6.36
N ARG A 261 -0.14 -34.52 -5.84
CA ARG A 261 0.50 -33.42 -6.58
C ARG A 261 1.99 -33.67 -6.88
N GLN A 262 2.72 -34.28 -5.95
CA GLN A 262 4.13 -34.64 -6.17
C GLN A 262 4.28 -35.71 -7.25
N VAL A 263 3.37 -36.68 -7.29
CA VAL A 263 3.36 -37.76 -8.30
C VAL A 263 2.94 -37.24 -9.68
N THR A 264 2.07 -36.23 -9.72
CA THR A 264 1.60 -35.60 -10.98
C THR A 264 2.48 -34.45 -11.46
N ALA A 265 3.54 -34.09 -10.72
CA ALA A 265 4.49 -33.06 -11.12
C ALA A 265 5.47 -33.63 -12.17
N THR A 266 5.58 -32.98 -13.33
CA THR A 266 6.61 -33.28 -14.32
C THR A 266 7.96 -32.76 -13.80
N PRO A 267 9.05 -33.57 -13.81
CA PRO A 267 10.37 -33.07 -13.41
C PRO A 267 10.84 -32.00 -14.41
N PRO A 268 11.57 -30.96 -13.94
CA PRO A 268 12.17 -29.98 -14.85
C PRO A 268 13.30 -30.62 -15.65
N ASP A 269 13.38 -30.27 -16.94
CA ASP A 269 14.49 -30.64 -17.81
C ASP A 269 15.83 -30.14 -17.23
N GLU A 270 16.89 -30.94 -17.43
CA GLU A 270 18.26 -30.59 -17.05
C GLU A 270 18.68 -29.24 -17.67
N VAL A 271 19.21 -28.35 -16.84
CA VAL A 271 19.67 -27.01 -17.25
C VAL A 271 20.91 -27.13 -18.11
N GLU A 272 20.75 -26.90 -19.42
CA GLU A 272 21.86 -26.64 -20.33
C GLU A 272 22.52 -25.28 -19.95
N PRO A 273 23.86 -25.18 -19.85
CA PRO A 273 24.50 -23.93 -19.46
C PRO A 273 24.27 -22.82 -20.50
N PRO A 274 24.15 -21.54 -20.07
CA PRO A 274 23.80 -20.46 -20.98
C PRO A 274 24.91 -20.16 -22.00
N HIS A 275 24.49 -19.99 -23.26
CA HIS A 275 25.35 -19.56 -24.36
C HIS A 275 25.79 -18.09 -24.16
N PRO A 276 27.03 -17.70 -24.52
CA PRO A 276 27.58 -16.35 -24.33
C PRO A 276 26.75 -15.20 -24.96
N ASP A 277 25.79 -15.50 -25.84
CA ASP A 277 24.91 -14.51 -26.49
C ASP A 277 23.63 -14.19 -25.68
N GLN A 278 23.45 -14.84 -24.51
CA GLN A 278 22.35 -14.58 -23.57
C GLN A 278 22.67 -13.46 -22.56
N VAL A 279 23.87 -12.89 -22.62
CA VAL A 279 24.30 -11.77 -21.77
C VAL A 279 24.14 -10.47 -22.55
N PRO A 280 23.30 -9.52 -22.10
CA PRO A 280 23.20 -8.19 -22.71
C PRO A 280 24.54 -7.45 -22.62
N PRO A 281 24.88 -6.55 -23.57
CA PRO A 281 26.03 -5.67 -23.42
C PRO A 281 25.91 -4.77 -22.18
N ASP A 282 27.04 -4.50 -21.52
CA ASP A 282 27.15 -3.76 -20.24
C ASP A 282 26.26 -2.51 -20.15
N GLY A 283 25.55 -2.37 -19.01
CA GLY A 283 24.70 -1.21 -18.68
C GLY A 283 23.30 -1.50 -18.14
N ILE A 284 22.89 -2.78 -18.04
CA ILE A 284 21.69 -3.19 -17.26
C ILE A 284 22.04 -3.39 -15.77
N GLU A 285 23.33 -3.43 -15.45
CA GLU A 285 23.89 -3.61 -14.10
C GLU A 285 23.83 -2.34 -13.22
N ASP A 286 23.23 -1.25 -13.68
CA ASP A 286 23.13 0.00 -12.91
C ASP A 286 22.05 -0.04 -11.80
N ILE A 287 21.37 -1.18 -11.59
CA ILE A 287 20.73 -1.46 -10.30
C ILE A 287 21.76 -2.24 -9.47
N ASP A 288 22.34 -1.59 -8.47
CA ASP A 288 23.27 -2.19 -7.53
C ASP A 288 22.55 -3.28 -6.68
N TRP A 289 22.63 -4.53 -7.14
CA TRP A 289 22.07 -5.70 -6.46
C TRP A 289 23.01 -6.28 -5.39
N THR A 290 23.89 -5.49 -4.77
CA THR A 290 24.75 -5.93 -3.63
C THR A 290 23.97 -6.27 -2.35
N THR A 291 22.79 -6.86 -2.50
CA THR A 291 22.03 -7.50 -1.44
C THR A 291 22.87 -8.62 -0.82
N ARG A 292 22.79 -8.69 0.52
CA ARG A 292 23.64 -9.53 1.37
C ARG A 292 23.68 -11.03 1.03
N THR A 293 22.73 -11.53 0.24
CA THR A 293 22.65 -12.94 -0.21
C THR A 293 21.97 -13.06 -1.58
N ALA A 294 22.25 -14.13 -2.32
CA ALA A 294 21.61 -14.44 -3.61
C ALA A 294 20.08 -14.60 -3.50
N ASP A 295 19.59 -15.20 -2.42
CA ASP A 295 18.14 -15.37 -2.17
C ASP A 295 17.39 -14.04 -2.10
N LEU A 296 18.02 -13.02 -1.52
CA LEU A 296 17.44 -11.68 -1.40
C LEU A 296 17.34 -10.99 -2.76
N ALA A 297 18.36 -11.14 -3.62
CA ALA A 297 18.32 -10.65 -4.99
C ALA A 297 17.21 -11.33 -5.81
N VAL A 298 17.10 -12.67 -5.71
CA VAL A 298 16.05 -13.43 -6.41
C VAL A 298 14.66 -13.01 -5.96
N ALA A 299 14.45 -12.87 -4.65
CA ALA A 299 13.16 -12.45 -4.12
C ALA A 299 12.84 -11.02 -4.55
N ALA A 300 13.81 -10.10 -4.56
CA ALA A 300 13.64 -8.72 -5.03
C ALA A 300 13.24 -8.66 -6.50
N GLN A 301 13.92 -9.43 -7.34
CA GLN A 301 13.59 -9.56 -8.75
C GLN A 301 12.19 -10.14 -8.97
N LEU A 302 11.81 -11.18 -8.20
CA LEU A 302 10.46 -11.74 -8.27
C LEU A 302 9.41 -10.70 -7.90
N ARG A 303 9.65 -9.94 -6.83
CA ARG A 303 8.78 -8.86 -6.39
C ARG A 303 8.61 -7.79 -7.45
N GLU A 304 9.64 -7.40 -8.17
CA GLU A 304 9.56 -6.39 -9.24
C GLU A 304 8.86 -6.88 -10.51
N ARG A 305 9.00 -8.17 -10.83
CA ARG A 305 8.39 -8.79 -12.03
C ARG A 305 6.95 -9.22 -11.81
N THR A 306 6.52 -9.36 -10.55
CA THR A 306 5.16 -9.79 -10.20
C THR A 306 4.27 -8.58 -10.01
N ASP A 307 3.29 -8.43 -10.91
CA ASP A 307 2.24 -7.43 -10.74
C ASP A 307 1.42 -7.74 -9.47
N PRO A 308 1.08 -6.73 -8.66
CA PRO A 308 0.21 -6.94 -7.51
C PRO A 308 -1.17 -7.49 -7.92
N ASP A 309 -1.61 -8.57 -7.25
CA ASP A 309 -2.95 -9.12 -7.41
C ASP A 309 -3.94 -8.44 -6.45
N PHE A 310 -4.98 -7.83 -7.02
CA PHE A 310 -6.08 -7.18 -6.28
C PHE A 310 -7.44 -7.83 -6.53
N THR A 311 -7.46 -9.00 -7.18
CA THR A 311 -8.69 -9.68 -7.59
C THR A 311 -9.64 -9.87 -6.41
N GLU A 312 -9.12 -10.25 -5.24
CA GLU A 312 -9.94 -10.42 -4.04
C GLU A 312 -10.62 -9.11 -3.59
N VAL A 313 -9.90 -7.99 -3.62
CA VAL A 313 -10.43 -6.67 -3.23
C VAL A 313 -11.48 -6.21 -4.23
N GLU A 314 -11.19 -6.34 -5.53
CA GLU A 314 -12.12 -5.97 -6.63
C GLU A 314 -13.40 -6.83 -6.58
N LEU A 315 -13.27 -8.15 -6.35
CA LEU A 315 -14.42 -9.04 -6.18
C LEU A 315 -15.24 -8.68 -4.94
N ARG A 316 -14.59 -8.48 -3.79
CA ARG A 316 -15.26 -8.09 -2.55
C ARG A 316 -16.01 -6.77 -2.69
N GLN A 317 -15.39 -5.78 -3.35
CA GLN A 317 -16.01 -4.49 -3.64
C GLN A 317 -17.25 -4.69 -4.54
N GLY A 318 -17.12 -5.47 -5.61
CA GLY A 318 -18.21 -5.80 -6.52
C GLY A 318 -19.39 -6.53 -5.84
N PHE A 319 -19.12 -7.58 -5.06
CA PHE A 319 -20.16 -8.30 -4.33
C PHE A 319 -20.87 -7.42 -3.30
N THR A 320 -20.13 -6.63 -2.52
CA THR A 320 -20.78 -5.74 -1.54
C THR A 320 -21.57 -4.62 -2.21
N ALA A 321 -21.13 -4.13 -3.37
CA ALA A 321 -21.93 -3.20 -4.16
C ALA A 321 -23.22 -3.87 -4.66
N ALA A 322 -23.15 -5.10 -5.16
CA ALA A 322 -24.31 -5.86 -5.60
C ALA A 322 -25.31 -6.12 -4.46
N ASP A 323 -24.83 -6.53 -3.28
CA ASP A 323 -25.67 -6.79 -2.10
C ASP A 323 -26.45 -5.54 -1.67
N ARG A 324 -25.77 -4.38 -1.67
CA ARG A 324 -26.42 -3.10 -1.36
C ARG A 324 -27.54 -2.73 -2.34
N TRP A 325 -27.39 -3.09 -3.61
CA TRP A 325 -28.42 -2.86 -4.64
C TRP A 325 -29.52 -3.92 -4.64
N ALA A 326 -29.27 -5.13 -4.15
CA ALA A 326 -30.25 -6.21 -4.10
C ALA A 326 -31.42 -5.90 -3.16
N GLU A 327 -31.15 -5.20 -2.06
CA GLU A 327 -32.14 -4.80 -1.06
C GLU A 327 -32.76 -3.42 -1.34
N GLU A 328 -32.25 -2.69 -2.33
CA GLU A 328 -32.67 -1.32 -2.63
C GLU A 328 -33.79 -1.31 -3.69
N PRO A 329 -35.04 -0.92 -3.32
CA PRO A 329 -36.16 -0.91 -4.26
C PRO A 329 -36.07 0.20 -5.32
N HIS A 330 -35.21 1.21 -5.12
CA HIS A 330 -35.06 2.33 -6.04
C HIS A 330 -33.86 2.13 -6.99
N THR A 331 -33.95 2.66 -8.21
CA THR A 331 -32.85 2.53 -9.18
C THR A 331 -31.68 3.46 -8.84
N PRO A 332 -30.44 3.13 -9.26
CA PRO A 332 -29.30 4.02 -9.10
C PRO A 332 -29.51 5.42 -9.65
N GLN A 333 -30.11 5.52 -10.83
CA GLN A 333 -30.43 6.79 -11.48
C GLN A 333 -31.40 7.60 -10.62
N ARG A 334 -32.42 6.95 -10.04
CA ARG A 334 -33.43 7.64 -9.25
C ARG A 334 -32.87 8.18 -7.94
N LEU A 335 -32.03 7.41 -7.25
CA LEU A 335 -31.36 7.90 -6.04
C LEU A 335 -30.35 9.01 -6.36
N ALA A 336 -29.67 8.94 -7.51
CA ALA A 336 -28.77 9.99 -7.99
C ALA A 336 -29.51 11.29 -8.31
N GLU A 337 -30.74 11.23 -8.84
CA GLU A 337 -31.61 12.41 -9.01
C GLU A 337 -31.94 13.07 -7.67
N VAL A 338 -32.21 12.28 -6.62
CA VAL A 338 -32.51 12.79 -5.28
C VAL A 338 -31.29 13.52 -4.69
N THR A 339 -30.10 12.91 -4.77
CA THR A 339 -28.88 13.51 -4.24
C THR A 339 -28.46 14.74 -5.05
N GLU A 340 -28.64 14.72 -6.37
CA GLU A 340 -28.39 15.90 -7.21
C GLU A 340 -29.36 17.05 -6.86
N ALA A 341 -30.66 16.77 -6.73
CA ALA A 341 -31.64 17.78 -6.32
C ALA A 341 -31.35 18.33 -4.91
N ALA A 342 -30.87 17.48 -3.99
CA ALA A 342 -30.42 17.93 -2.68
C ALA A 342 -29.17 18.81 -2.74
N ALA A 343 -28.20 18.49 -3.60
CA ALA A 343 -27.01 19.30 -3.81
C ALA A 343 -27.39 20.70 -4.30
N VAL A 344 -28.22 20.78 -5.36
CA VAL A 344 -28.75 22.04 -5.89
C VAL A 344 -29.46 22.83 -4.79
N PHE A 345 -30.34 22.18 -4.01
CA PHE A 345 -30.99 22.84 -2.88
C PHE A 345 -29.98 23.47 -1.93
N PHE A 346 -28.98 22.71 -1.45
CA PHE A 346 -27.99 23.24 -0.52
C PHE A 346 -27.13 24.36 -1.11
N GLU A 347 -26.77 24.29 -2.39
CA GLU A 347 -26.07 25.37 -3.10
C GLU A 347 -26.92 26.66 -3.09
N THR A 348 -28.22 26.58 -3.39
CA THR A 348 -29.10 27.77 -3.36
C THR A 348 -29.24 28.38 -1.96
N GLN A 349 -29.09 27.58 -0.91
CA GLN A 349 -29.17 28.03 0.48
C GLN A 349 -27.84 28.62 1.00
N LEU A 350 -26.76 28.57 0.21
CA LEU A 350 -25.45 29.01 0.67
C LEU A 350 -25.36 30.53 0.81
N ALA A 351 -25.85 31.28 -0.18
CA ALA A 351 -25.71 32.73 -0.21
C ALA A 351 -26.34 33.40 1.04
N GLY A 352 -25.55 34.19 1.75
CA GLY A 352 -25.98 34.87 2.98
C GLY A 352 -26.08 33.97 4.23
N SER A 353 -25.73 32.68 4.12
CA SER A 353 -25.63 31.77 5.27
C SER A 353 -24.31 31.94 6.03
N TRP A 354 -24.25 31.40 7.25
CA TRP A 354 -22.98 31.30 7.98
C TRP A 354 -21.99 30.37 7.26
N GLY A 355 -22.48 29.38 6.52
CA GLY A 355 -21.63 28.45 5.77
C GLY A 355 -20.80 29.16 4.70
N HIS A 356 -21.39 30.14 4.01
CA HIS A 356 -20.69 30.95 3.01
C HIS A 356 -19.56 31.77 3.63
N THR A 357 -19.86 32.47 4.73
CA THR A 357 -18.86 33.21 5.50
C THR A 357 -17.76 32.30 6.02
N TYR A 358 -18.13 31.13 6.55
CA TYR A 358 -17.19 30.15 7.09
C TYR A 358 -16.22 29.64 6.02
N PHE A 359 -16.71 29.24 4.84
CA PHE A 359 -15.85 28.81 3.74
C PHE A 359 -14.94 29.95 3.26
N SER A 360 -15.49 31.15 3.06
CA SER A 360 -14.72 32.30 2.57
C SER A 360 -13.59 32.69 3.51
N GLN A 361 -13.85 32.69 4.83
CA GLN A 361 -12.83 32.99 5.84
C GLN A 361 -11.78 31.87 5.93
N ARG A 362 -12.21 30.61 5.90
CA ARG A 362 -11.31 29.45 6.06
C ARG A 362 -10.35 29.30 4.88
N PHE A 363 -10.80 29.59 3.66
CA PHE A 363 -10.00 29.39 2.44
C PHE A 363 -9.44 30.68 1.85
N GLY A 364 -9.86 31.85 2.32
CA GLY A 364 -9.42 33.15 1.81
C GLY A 364 -10.04 33.54 0.46
N GLU A 365 -10.96 32.74 -0.07
CA GLU A 365 -11.66 32.97 -1.34
C GLU A 365 -13.09 32.39 -1.33
N ASP A 366 -13.93 32.86 -2.26
CA ASP A 366 -15.32 32.38 -2.38
C ASP A 366 -15.39 31.06 -3.14
N LEU A 367 -15.50 29.96 -2.41
CA LEU A 367 -15.63 28.62 -3.00
C LEU A 367 -16.86 28.45 -3.89
N ALA A 368 -17.93 29.22 -3.68
CA ALA A 368 -19.12 29.13 -4.52
C ALA A 368 -18.88 29.64 -5.95
N GLY A 369 -17.85 30.46 -6.14
CA GLY A 369 -17.42 30.96 -7.43
C GLY A 369 -16.48 30.01 -8.19
N ASP A 370 -16.02 28.92 -7.55
CA ASP A 370 -15.11 27.96 -8.16
C ASP A 370 -15.88 26.74 -8.68
N PRO A 371 -15.84 26.46 -10.01
CA PRO A 371 -16.60 25.36 -10.60
C PRO A 371 -16.16 23.97 -10.14
N ARG A 372 -15.02 23.85 -9.46
CA ARG A 372 -14.53 22.59 -8.87
C ARG A 372 -15.31 22.21 -7.61
N PHE A 373 -15.95 23.16 -6.93
CA PHE A 373 -16.56 22.93 -5.62
C PHE A 373 -18.05 23.28 -5.63
N ARG A 374 -18.87 22.30 -5.26
CA ARG A 374 -20.32 22.44 -5.13
C ARG A 374 -20.75 22.65 -3.67
N VAL A 375 -20.08 23.57 -2.98
CA VAL A 375 -20.36 23.86 -1.56
C VAL A 375 -21.80 24.33 -1.35
N GLY A 376 -22.40 23.99 -0.21
CA GLY A 376 -23.78 24.37 0.11
C GLY A 376 -24.01 24.64 1.59
N HIS A 377 -25.25 24.99 1.95
CA HIS A 377 -25.69 25.15 3.34
C HIS A 377 -27.01 24.42 3.59
N ALA A 378 -27.05 23.64 4.65
CA ALA A 378 -28.30 23.07 5.17
C ALA A 378 -28.91 24.04 6.19
N PRO A 379 -30.11 24.60 5.94
CA PRO A 379 -30.75 25.53 6.86
C PRO A 379 -31.12 24.84 8.19
N ALA A 380 -31.43 25.63 9.22
CA ALA A 380 -31.75 25.11 10.56
C ALA A 380 -33.15 24.45 10.65
N GLY A 381 -33.99 24.59 9.62
CA GLY A 381 -35.35 24.04 9.57
C GLY A 381 -35.39 22.52 9.68
N TRP A 382 -36.51 21.97 10.15
CA TRP A 382 -36.68 20.52 10.31
C TRP A 382 -37.06 19.78 9.03
N THR A 383 -37.68 20.46 8.07
CA THR A 383 -38.26 19.87 6.85
C THR A 383 -38.07 20.78 5.64
N SER A 384 -37.02 21.60 5.64
CA SER A 384 -36.72 22.54 4.57
C SER A 384 -36.38 21.81 3.28
N LEU A 385 -35.42 20.88 3.34
CA LEU A 385 -35.04 20.04 2.20
C LEU A 385 -36.16 19.06 1.84
N VAL A 386 -36.68 18.31 2.82
CA VAL A 386 -37.75 17.33 2.60
C VAL A 386 -38.97 17.97 1.96
N GLY A 387 -39.35 19.16 2.42
CA GLY A 387 -40.48 19.91 1.87
C GLY A 387 -40.25 20.40 0.45
N ASP A 388 -39.03 20.79 0.12
CA ASP A 388 -38.66 21.21 -1.24
C ASP A 388 -38.65 20.02 -2.21
N LEU A 389 -37.93 18.94 -1.87
CA LEU A 389 -37.84 17.76 -2.73
C LEU A 389 -39.18 17.05 -2.94
N ARG A 390 -40.08 17.05 -1.95
CA ARG A 390 -41.45 16.54 -2.13
C ARG A 390 -42.25 17.33 -3.17
N LYS A 391 -42.06 18.65 -3.27
CA LYS A 391 -42.71 19.47 -4.31
C LYS A 391 -42.19 19.13 -5.70
N GLN A 392 -40.94 18.64 -5.78
CA GLN A 392 -40.34 18.15 -7.01
C GLN A 392 -40.76 16.71 -7.37
N GLY A 393 -41.58 16.06 -6.53
CA GLY A 393 -42.13 14.73 -6.80
C GLY A 393 -41.34 13.56 -6.21
N PHE A 394 -40.34 13.82 -5.35
CA PHE A 394 -39.63 12.76 -4.64
C PHE A 394 -40.45 12.22 -3.46
N THR A 395 -40.51 10.89 -3.34
CA THR A 395 -41.25 10.20 -2.29
C THR A 395 -40.45 10.15 -0.98
N THR A 396 -41.12 9.93 0.14
CA THR A 396 -40.46 9.79 1.45
C THR A 396 -39.42 8.67 1.45
N ASP A 397 -39.74 7.54 0.83
CA ASP A 397 -38.87 6.35 0.82
C ASP A 397 -37.59 6.63 0.03
N GLU A 398 -37.71 7.32 -1.11
CA GLU A 398 -36.55 7.77 -1.90
C GLU A 398 -35.63 8.71 -1.09
N LEU A 399 -36.20 9.64 -0.32
CA LEU A 399 -35.41 10.56 0.51
C LEU A 399 -34.68 9.87 1.67
N LEU A 400 -35.31 8.84 2.24
CA LEU A 400 -34.72 8.03 3.30
C LEU A 400 -33.62 7.11 2.74
N ALA A 401 -33.88 6.46 1.60
CA ALA A 401 -32.92 5.60 0.89
C ALA A 401 -31.67 6.38 0.44
N ALA A 402 -31.85 7.56 -0.15
CA ALA A 402 -30.75 8.46 -0.51
C ALA A 402 -30.00 9.03 0.71
N GLY A 403 -30.52 8.85 1.93
CA GLY A 403 -29.88 9.30 3.17
C GLY A 403 -29.90 10.81 3.39
N VAL A 404 -30.74 11.54 2.67
CA VAL A 404 -30.93 13.00 2.80
C VAL A 404 -32.01 13.37 3.82
N ALA A 405 -32.87 12.41 4.18
CA ALA A 405 -33.85 12.52 5.25
C ALA A 405 -33.59 11.51 6.38
N SER A 406 -34.26 11.69 7.51
CA SER A 406 -34.26 10.75 8.64
C SER A 406 -35.60 10.75 9.36
N THR A 407 -35.91 9.66 10.06
CA THR A 407 -37.16 9.54 10.82
C THR A 407 -36.91 9.79 12.31
N THR A 408 -37.69 10.68 12.90
CA THR A 408 -37.70 10.91 14.36
C THR A 408 -38.27 9.71 15.11
N ARG A 409 -38.08 9.66 16.43
CA ARG A 409 -38.70 8.63 17.30
C ARG A 409 -40.23 8.58 17.20
N GLN A 410 -40.87 9.68 16.79
CA GLN A 410 -42.32 9.80 16.65
C GLN A 410 -42.80 9.44 15.24
N GLY A 411 -41.91 9.00 14.34
CA GLY A 411 -42.26 8.65 12.96
C GLY A 411 -42.25 9.83 11.98
N ASN A 412 -42.01 11.06 12.44
CA ASN A 412 -41.94 12.22 11.55
C ASN A 412 -40.65 12.21 10.73
N VAL A 413 -40.76 12.46 9.43
CA VAL A 413 -39.64 12.56 8.49
C VAL A 413 -39.09 13.98 8.52
N ILE A 414 -37.79 14.10 8.74
CA ILE A 414 -37.06 15.36 8.91
C ILE A 414 -35.78 15.38 8.08
N ASP A 415 -35.25 16.56 7.84
CA ASP A 415 -33.97 16.78 7.17
C ASP A 415 -32.84 16.12 7.98
N ARG A 416 -31.99 15.35 7.28
CA ARG A 416 -30.82 14.71 7.89
C ARG A 416 -29.79 15.74 8.31
N PHE A 417 -29.53 16.70 7.43
CA PHE A 417 -28.59 17.79 7.63
C PHE A 417 -29.35 19.06 7.99
N ARG A 418 -28.98 19.67 9.11
CA ARG A 418 -29.63 20.87 9.65
C ARG A 418 -28.58 21.76 10.28
N ASP A 419 -28.63 23.05 9.95
CA ASP A 419 -27.68 24.06 10.38
C ASP A 419 -26.21 23.65 10.17
N ARG A 420 -25.88 23.27 8.93
CA ARG A 420 -24.56 22.73 8.54
C ARG A 420 -24.04 23.37 7.27
N ALA A 421 -22.72 23.57 7.20
CA ALA A 421 -22.04 23.82 5.94
C ALA A 421 -21.84 22.47 5.24
N ILE A 422 -22.29 22.36 3.99
CA ILE A 422 -22.42 21.10 3.25
C ILE A 422 -21.34 21.00 2.19
N LEU A 423 -20.72 19.83 2.13
CA LEU A 423 -19.77 19.42 1.12
C LEU A 423 -20.32 18.14 0.44
N PRO A 424 -20.73 18.20 -0.83
CA PRO A 424 -21.14 17.01 -1.57
C PRO A 424 -19.97 16.02 -1.74
N ILE A 425 -20.29 14.73 -1.72
CA ILE A 425 -19.37 13.63 -1.97
C ILE A 425 -19.69 13.09 -3.36
N THR A 426 -18.73 13.19 -4.27
CA THR A 426 -18.89 12.80 -5.68
C THR A 426 -18.05 11.55 -5.98
N HIS A 427 -18.66 10.59 -6.68
CA HIS A 427 -18.02 9.39 -7.18
C HIS A 427 -18.55 9.10 -8.59
N ASP A 428 -17.65 8.86 -9.55
CA ASP A 428 -17.99 8.72 -10.98
C ASP A 428 -18.94 9.81 -11.49
N ASP A 429 -18.60 11.06 -11.18
CA ASP A 429 -19.37 12.28 -11.53
C ASP A 429 -20.81 12.35 -10.97
N VAL A 430 -21.17 11.44 -10.06
CA VAL A 430 -22.46 11.42 -9.36
C VAL A 430 -22.28 11.86 -7.91
N VAL A 431 -23.14 12.77 -7.43
CA VAL A 431 -23.22 13.08 -6.00
C VAL A 431 -23.82 11.88 -5.29
N VAL A 432 -23.02 11.15 -4.52
CA VAL A 432 -23.46 9.93 -3.80
C VAL A 432 -23.88 10.22 -2.36
N GLY A 433 -23.51 11.38 -1.82
CA GLY A 433 -23.87 11.77 -0.46
C GLY A 433 -23.26 13.12 -0.07
N PHE A 434 -23.25 13.41 1.23
CA PHE A 434 -22.82 14.69 1.77
C PHE A 434 -22.05 14.51 3.08
N VAL A 435 -21.15 15.46 3.34
CA VAL A 435 -20.59 15.71 4.66
C VAL A 435 -20.96 17.11 5.12
N GLY A 436 -21.61 17.20 6.28
CA GLY A 436 -22.06 18.44 6.89
C GLY A 436 -21.24 18.83 8.11
N ARG A 437 -20.51 19.95 8.02
CA ARG A 437 -19.79 20.57 9.12
C ARG A 437 -20.76 21.35 10.01
N ARG A 438 -20.76 21.07 11.32
CA ARG A 438 -21.55 21.80 12.33
C ARG A 438 -21.06 23.25 12.44
N HIS A 439 -21.99 24.17 12.70
CA HIS A 439 -21.68 25.57 13.02
C HIS A 439 -20.64 25.66 14.16
N PRO A 440 -19.45 26.25 13.93
CA PRO A 440 -18.37 26.29 14.93
C PRO A 440 -18.73 26.98 16.24
N HIS A 441 -19.60 28.00 16.18
CA HIS A 441 -20.05 28.79 17.34
C HIS A 441 -21.48 28.49 17.82
N ALA A 442 -22.05 27.33 17.48
CA ALA A 442 -23.37 26.97 17.99
C ALA A 442 -23.31 26.84 19.53
N ARG A 443 -24.28 27.44 20.23
CA ARG A 443 -24.38 27.41 21.71
C ARG A 443 -24.73 26.02 22.26
N ASP A 444 -25.28 25.16 21.41
CA ASP A 444 -25.74 23.83 21.77
C ASP A 444 -24.87 22.80 21.02
N GLU A 445 -24.05 22.02 21.74
CA GLU A 445 -23.10 21.07 21.14
C GLU A 445 -23.78 19.76 20.68
N GLN A 446 -25.03 19.81 20.24
CA GLN A 446 -25.79 18.63 19.86
C GLN A 446 -25.29 18.04 18.52
N GLY A 447 -24.84 16.79 18.56
CA GLY A 447 -24.40 16.01 17.39
C GLY A 447 -22.94 16.26 16.97
N PRO A 448 -22.42 15.46 16.02
CA PRO A 448 -20.99 15.43 15.73
C PRO A 448 -20.51 16.66 14.94
N LYS A 449 -19.21 16.98 15.08
CA LYS A 449 -18.50 18.05 14.33
C LYS A 449 -18.70 17.89 12.82
N TYR A 450 -18.56 16.67 12.32
CA TYR A 450 -18.88 16.28 10.96
C TYR A 450 -19.95 15.19 10.96
N LEU A 451 -20.92 15.35 10.08
CA LEU A 451 -22.01 14.40 9.88
C LEU A 451 -21.97 13.94 8.43
N ASN A 452 -21.80 12.64 8.20
CA ASN A 452 -21.84 12.08 6.84
C ASN A 452 -23.22 11.48 6.57
N THR A 453 -23.58 11.40 5.28
CA THR A 453 -24.63 10.50 4.81
C THR A 453 -24.39 9.10 5.39
N PRO A 454 -25.42 8.41 5.91
CA PRO A 454 -25.29 7.02 6.35
C PRO A 454 -24.93 6.12 5.16
N ALA A 455 -24.41 4.92 5.42
CA ALA A 455 -24.19 3.96 4.34
C ALA A 455 -25.54 3.61 3.68
N ASN A 456 -25.57 3.62 2.36
CA ASN A 456 -26.71 3.25 1.53
C ASN A 456 -26.23 2.65 0.19
N ALA A 457 -27.15 2.42 -0.74
CA ALA A 457 -26.83 1.82 -2.04
C ALA A 457 -25.83 2.67 -2.87
N LEU A 458 -25.94 3.99 -2.84
CA LEU A 458 -25.03 4.91 -3.55
C LEU A 458 -23.70 5.12 -2.83
N PHE A 459 -23.72 5.12 -1.49
CA PHE A 459 -22.60 5.59 -0.68
C PHE A 459 -22.15 4.55 0.35
N ALA A 460 -20.89 4.15 0.24
CA ALA A 460 -20.15 3.54 1.34
C ALA A 460 -18.83 4.27 1.55
N LYS A 461 -18.57 4.67 2.80
CA LYS A 461 -17.35 5.39 3.18
C LYS A 461 -16.08 4.69 2.72
N ARG A 462 -16.08 3.35 2.73
CA ARG A 462 -14.92 2.51 2.37
C ARG A 462 -14.63 2.47 0.88
N ASP A 463 -15.54 2.91 0.01
CA ASP A 463 -15.37 2.80 -1.45
C ASP A 463 -15.08 4.16 -2.10
N VAL A 464 -15.17 5.27 -1.35
CA VAL A 464 -15.11 6.63 -1.91
C VAL A 464 -14.09 7.48 -1.15
N LEU A 465 -13.33 8.28 -1.89
CA LEU A 465 -12.48 9.35 -1.38
C LEU A 465 -13.10 10.71 -1.76
N TYR A 466 -13.24 11.61 -0.79
CA TYR A 466 -13.59 12.99 -1.09
C TYR A 466 -12.51 13.61 -1.99
N GLY A 467 -12.89 14.40 -2.99
CA GLY A 467 -11.97 15.08 -3.91
C GLY A 467 -11.41 14.21 -5.05
N HIS A 468 -11.66 12.89 -5.06
CA HIS A 468 -11.11 12.00 -6.10
C HIS A 468 -11.55 12.36 -7.53
N HIS A 469 -12.82 12.75 -7.72
CA HIS A 469 -13.34 13.21 -9.01
C HIS A 469 -12.60 14.44 -9.57
N LEU A 470 -11.92 15.21 -8.73
CA LEU A 470 -11.14 16.37 -9.14
C LEU A 470 -9.73 16.02 -9.60
N LEU A 471 -9.28 14.77 -9.45
CA LEU A 471 -7.90 14.33 -9.67
C LEU A 471 -7.65 14.07 -11.17
N PRO A 472 -6.82 14.86 -11.88
CA PRO A 472 -6.34 14.55 -13.23
C PRO A 472 -5.32 13.40 -13.23
N ARG A 473 -5.19 12.66 -14.34
CA ARG A 473 -4.32 11.46 -14.43
C ARG A 473 -2.87 11.70 -14.00
N ASN A 474 -2.34 12.90 -14.27
CA ASN A 474 -0.95 13.28 -14.00
C ASN A 474 -0.76 14.08 -12.70
N ALA A 475 -1.82 14.43 -11.98
CA ALA A 475 -1.69 15.14 -10.71
C ALA A 475 -1.34 14.17 -9.58
N VAL A 476 -0.54 14.65 -8.63
CA VAL A 476 -0.19 13.92 -7.42
C VAL A 476 -1.39 13.95 -6.46
N PRO A 477 -1.98 12.80 -6.13
CA PRO A 477 -2.99 12.76 -5.07
C PRO A 477 -2.32 13.01 -3.72
N VAL A 478 -2.93 13.87 -2.92
CA VAL A 478 -2.47 14.18 -1.56
C VAL A 478 -3.50 13.66 -0.56
N ILE A 479 -3.14 12.60 0.16
CA ILE A 479 -4.01 11.94 1.14
C ILE A 479 -3.98 12.74 2.43
N VAL A 480 -5.13 13.28 2.81
CA VAL A 480 -5.34 14.10 4.02
C VAL A 480 -6.43 13.50 4.90
N GLU A 481 -6.59 14.00 6.13
CA GLU A 481 -7.58 13.46 7.08
C GLU A 481 -9.03 13.86 6.77
N GLY A 482 -9.23 15.11 6.34
CA GLY A 482 -10.55 15.71 6.23
C GLY A 482 -10.85 16.34 4.86
N PRO A 483 -12.15 16.49 4.52
CA PRO A 483 -12.56 17.21 3.31
C PRO A 483 -12.06 18.66 3.23
N MET A 484 -11.91 19.33 4.38
CA MET A 484 -11.41 20.72 4.40
C MET A 484 -9.95 20.80 3.98
N ASP A 485 -9.13 19.87 4.45
CA ASP A 485 -7.72 19.76 4.05
C ASP A 485 -7.61 19.39 2.57
N ALA A 486 -8.54 18.58 2.07
CA ALA A 486 -8.55 18.17 0.67
C ALA A 486 -8.85 19.36 -0.24
N ILE A 487 -9.78 20.23 0.15
CA ILE A 487 -10.04 21.49 -0.54
C ILE A 487 -8.80 22.39 -0.46
N ALA A 488 -8.23 22.61 0.73
CA ALA A 488 -7.06 23.47 0.91
C ALA A 488 -5.88 23.05 0.02
N VAL A 489 -5.58 21.75 -0.02
CA VAL A 489 -4.53 21.21 -0.90
C VAL A 489 -4.90 21.37 -2.37
N THR A 490 -6.16 21.19 -2.76
CA THR A 490 -6.58 21.35 -4.16
C THR A 490 -6.49 22.80 -4.63
N LEU A 491 -6.76 23.77 -3.75
CA LEU A 491 -6.62 25.19 -4.02
C LEU A 491 -5.14 25.57 -4.16
N ALA A 492 -4.32 25.22 -3.18
CA ALA A 492 -2.87 25.50 -3.19
C ALA A 492 -2.11 24.67 -4.25
N GLY A 493 -2.64 23.52 -4.66
CA GLY A 493 -1.96 22.55 -5.50
C GLY A 493 -1.80 22.95 -6.97
N ARG A 494 -2.52 24.00 -7.42
CA ARG A 494 -2.42 24.58 -8.78
C ARG A 494 -2.50 23.53 -9.91
N GLY A 495 -3.29 22.47 -9.70
CA GLY A 495 -3.47 21.36 -10.64
C GLY A 495 -2.37 20.29 -10.62
N ALA A 496 -1.22 20.55 -9.97
CA ALA A 496 -0.16 19.56 -9.78
C ALA A 496 -0.45 18.63 -8.59
N PHE A 497 -1.08 19.18 -7.54
CA PHE A 497 -1.52 18.43 -6.36
C PHE A 497 -3.03 18.55 -6.19
N VAL A 498 -3.69 17.44 -5.83
CA VAL A 498 -5.13 17.43 -5.54
C VAL A 498 -5.34 16.65 -4.25
N GLY A 499 -6.05 17.28 -3.31
CA GLY A 499 -6.35 16.68 -2.02
C GLY A 499 -7.42 15.60 -2.13
N VAL A 500 -7.19 14.46 -1.48
CA VAL A 500 -8.15 13.37 -1.34
C VAL A 500 -8.27 12.95 0.12
N ALA A 501 -9.49 12.75 0.61
CA ALA A 501 -9.72 12.44 2.03
C ALA A 501 -10.63 11.21 2.23
N PRO A 502 -10.21 10.24 3.06
CA PRO A 502 -11.12 9.27 3.64
C PRO A 502 -12.18 9.98 4.50
N LEU A 503 -13.43 9.54 4.43
CA LEU A 503 -14.57 10.24 5.05
C LEU A 503 -14.74 9.89 6.54
N GLY A 504 -13.69 10.15 7.33
CA GLY A 504 -13.62 9.86 8.77
C GLY A 504 -13.36 8.37 9.07
N THR A 505 -12.59 7.71 8.20
CA THR A 505 -12.14 6.31 8.35
C THR A 505 -10.65 6.21 8.04
N ALA A 506 -9.98 5.14 8.46
CA ALA A 506 -8.67 4.82 7.91
C ALA A 506 -8.78 4.55 6.39
N LEU A 507 -7.69 4.80 5.65
CA LEU A 507 -7.59 4.49 4.22
C LEU A 507 -7.81 2.99 3.98
N THR A 508 -8.75 2.65 3.12
CA THR A 508 -9.13 1.27 2.80
C THR A 508 -8.43 0.75 1.54
N PRO A 509 -8.28 -0.58 1.37
CA PRO A 509 -7.77 -1.14 0.11
C PRO A 509 -8.60 -0.71 -1.11
N GLU A 510 -9.93 -0.68 -0.98
CA GLU A 510 -10.85 -0.25 -2.03
C GLU A 510 -10.63 1.22 -2.44
N GLN A 511 -10.34 2.11 -1.48
CA GLN A 511 -10.00 3.50 -1.77
C GLN A 511 -8.65 3.64 -2.48
N VAL A 512 -7.67 2.77 -2.20
CA VAL A 512 -6.37 2.84 -2.89
C VAL A 512 -6.50 2.42 -4.35
N LEU A 513 -7.42 1.52 -4.70
CA LEU A 513 -7.71 1.18 -6.11
C LEU A 513 -8.10 2.42 -6.93
N LEU A 514 -8.76 3.41 -6.33
CA LEU A 514 -9.10 4.67 -6.98
C LEU A 514 -7.87 5.52 -7.38
N LEU A 515 -6.73 5.30 -6.71
CA LEU A 515 -5.47 5.97 -6.96
C LEU A 515 -4.56 5.17 -7.92
N ARG A 516 -5.01 4.03 -8.44
CA ARG A 516 -4.24 3.20 -9.37
C ARG A 516 -3.88 3.97 -10.64
N GLY A 517 -2.64 3.82 -11.08
CA GLY A 517 -2.12 4.48 -12.29
C GLY A 517 -1.93 5.99 -12.16
N ARG A 518 -2.01 6.53 -10.93
CA ARG A 518 -1.64 7.91 -10.61
C ARG A 518 -0.17 7.98 -10.17
N PRO A 519 0.45 9.17 -10.15
CA PRO A 519 1.72 9.38 -9.46
C PRO A 519 1.65 8.91 -8.01
N THR A 520 2.81 8.57 -7.43
CA THR A 520 2.93 8.18 -6.02
C THR A 520 2.26 9.21 -5.11
N PRO A 521 1.28 8.81 -4.28
CA PRO A 521 0.58 9.76 -3.42
C PRO A 521 1.49 10.40 -2.37
N LEU A 522 1.20 11.67 -2.06
CA LEU A 522 1.77 12.38 -0.91
C LEU A 522 0.84 12.22 0.28
N ILE A 523 1.37 11.97 1.48
CA ILE A 523 0.59 11.88 2.71
C ILE A 523 0.67 13.22 3.45
N ALA A 524 -0.45 13.84 3.80
CA ALA A 524 -0.50 15.10 4.54
C ALA A 524 -1.52 15.00 5.69
N THR A 525 -1.20 14.12 6.63
CA THR A 525 -1.95 13.94 7.89
C THR A 525 -1.55 14.96 8.94
N ASP A 526 -2.37 15.09 9.97
CA ASP A 526 -2.16 16.05 11.06
C ASP A 526 -0.82 15.78 11.77
N SER A 527 -0.19 16.84 12.28
CA SER A 527 1.08 16.73 13.02
C SER A 527 0.88 16.42 14.50
N ASP A 528 0.16 15.33 14.76
CA ASP A 528 -0.02 14.71 16.09
C ASP A 528 0.20 13.18 16.03
N THR A 529 0.06 12.48 17.17
CA THR A 529 0.26 11.02 17.23
C THR A 529 -0.78 10.24 16.41
N ALA A 530 -2.00 10.75 16.30
CA ALA A 530 -3.06 10.12 15.52
C ALA A 530 -2.76 10.23 14.02
N GLY A 531 -2.37 11.42 13.56
CA GLY A 531 -1.95 11.67 12.18
C GLY A 531 -0.67 10.94 11.81
N HIS A 532 0.27 10.75 12.75
CA HIS A 532 1.43 9.88 12.56
C HIS A 532 1.02 8.42 12.34
N THR A 533 0.13 7.89 13.18
CA THR A 533 -0.44 6.54 13.01
C THR A 533 -1.21 6.41 11.68
N ALA A 534 -1.95 7.44 11.30
CA ALA A 534 -2.68 7.48 10.03
C ALA A 534 -1.72 7.44 8.83
N ALA A 535 -0.60 8.16 8.91
CA ALA A 535 0.44 8.14 7.87
C ALA A 535 1.09 6.76 7.71
N GLU A 536 1.40 6.05 8.80
CA GLU A 536 1.91 4.67 8.70
C GLU A 536 0.89 3.73 8.08
N ASN A 537 -0.38 3.82 8.50
CA ASN A 537 -1.43 2.98 7.91
C ASN A 537 -1.62 3.28 6.41
N ALA A 538 -1.52 4.55 6.00
CA ALA A 538 -1.54 4.93 4.60
C ALA A 538 -0.33 4.37 3.84
N PHE A 539 0.88 4.43 4.41
CA PHE A 539 2.08 3.81 3.83
C PHE A 539 1.87 2.33 3.53
N TRP A 540 1.40 1.53 4.50
CA TRP A 540 1.17 0.10 4.28
C TRP A 540 0.15 -0.16 3.16
N GLN A 541 -0.95 0.60 3.16
CA GLN A 541 -1.99 0.47 2.14
C GLN A 541 -1.50 0.89 0.74
N LEU A 542 -0.55 1.80 0.65
CA LEU A 542 0.03 2.26 -0.61
C LEU A 542 1.14 1.32 -1.11
N ALA A 543 1.91 0.73 -0.21
CA ALA A 543 3.02 -0.17 -0.54
C ALA A 543 2.58 -1.45 -1.27
N GLN A 544 1.36 -1.97 -1.00
CA GLN A 544 0.81 -3.08 -1.78
C GLN A 544 0.63 -2.73 -3.28
N HIS A 545 0.44 -1.45 -3.59
CA HIS A 545 0.38 -0.90 -4.95
C HIS A 545 1.72 -0.37 -5.47
N ARG A 546 2.82 -0.69 -4.79
CA ARG A 546 4.21 -0.29 -5.15
C ARG A 546 4.47 1.21 -5.09
N HIS A 547 3.65 1.93 -4.33
CA HIS A 547 3.95 3.31 -3.99
C HIS A 547 4.89 3.37 -2.78
N ASP A 548 5.93 4.19 -2.87
CA ASP A 548 6.77 4.59 -1.73
C ASP A 548 6.48 6.06 -1.39
N PRO A 549 5.44 6.35 -0.59
CA PRO A 549 4.92 7.69 -0.41
C PRO A 549 5.83 8.57 0.45
N HIS A 550 5.91 9.84 0.07
CA HIS A 550 6.39 10.89 0.97
C HIS A 550 5.28 11.32 1.94
N ARG A 551 5.68 11.94 3.06
CA ARG A 551 4.82 12.67 3.99
C ARG A 551 5.18 14.14 4.00
N LEU A 552 4.17 15.01 3.95
CA LEU A 552 4.26 16.45 4.15
C LEU A 552 4.63 16.75 5.60
N LEU A 553 5.65 17.56 5.79
CA LEU A 553 6.08 18.05 7.09
C LEU A 553 5.36 19.36 7.39
N LEU A 554 4.42 19.31 8.34
CA LEU A 554 3.66 20.48 8.80
C LEU A 554 4.18 20.96 10.16
N PRO A 555 3.99 22.24 10.50
CA PRO A 555 4.20 22.74 11.85
C PRO A 555 3.45 21.90 12.91
N PRO A 556 4.00 21.73 14.13
CA PRO A 556 3.34 20.95 15.18
C PRO A 556 1.90 21.39 15.43
N GLY A 557 0.97 20.43 15.49
CA GLY A 557 -0.45 20.69 15.73
C GLY A 557 -1.18 21.47 14.62
N SER A 558 -0.63 21.52 13.41
CA SER A 558 -1.32 22.09 12.23
C SER A 558 -1.75 21.01 11.23
N ASP A 559 -2.79 21.36 10.46
CA ASP A 559 -3.32 20.63 9.31
C ASP A 559 -3.16 21.49 8.02
N PRO A 560 -3.30 20.90 6.81
CA PRO A 560 -3.19 21.67 5.56
C PRO A 560 -4.16 22.86 5.48
N ALA A 561 -5.40 22.72 5.95
CA ALA A 561 -6.37 23.81 5.93
C ALA A 561 -5.98 24.97 6.86
N GLN A 562 -5.37 24.68 8.01
CA GLN A 562 -4.87 25.65 8.98
C GLN A 562 -3.61 26.34 8.44
N LEU A 563 -2.72 25.61 7.76
CA LEU A 563 -1.55 26.21 7.11
C LEU A 563 -1.99 27.22 6.04
N LEU A 564 -2.98 26.85 5.22
CA LEU A 564 -3.56 27.74 4.21
C LEU A 564 -4.26 28.96 4.85
N GLU A 565 -5.06 28.77 5.89
CA GLU A 565 -5.75 29.86 6.58
C GLU A 565 -4.76 30.86 7.22
N GLN A 566 -3.67 30.37 7.81
CA GLN A 566 -2.73 31.22 8.58
C GLN A 566 -1.63 31.85 7.71
N HIS A 567 -1.18 31.15 6.67
CA HIS A 567 0.01 31.54 5.90
C HIS A 567 -0.27 31.69 4.39
N GLY A 568 -1.50 31.41 3.94
CA GLY A 568 -1.93 31.59 2.56
C GLY A 568 -1.61 30.40 1.63
N PRO A 569 -2.14 30.44 0.39
CA PRO A 569 -2.02 29.34 -0.57
C PRO A 569 -0.58 29.11 -1.05
N ASP A 570 0.23 30.16 -1.14
CA ASP A 570 1.63 30.06 -1.57
C ASP A 570 2.47 29.27 -0.55
N ALA A 571 2.27 29.52 0.75
CA ALA A 571 2.97 28.78 1.80
C ALA A 571 2.61 27.28 1.81
N LEU A 572 1.35 26.93 1.58
CA LEU A 572 0.94 25.53 1.44
C LEU A 572 1.49 24.90 0.15
N HIS A 573 1.51 25.64 -0.97
CA HIS A 573 2.08 25.17 -2.23
C HIS A 573 3.58 24.87 -2.11
N ASP A 574 4.32 25.79 -1.48
CA ASP A 574 5.75 25.60 -1.21
C ASP A 574 5.95 24.37 -0.32
N ALA A 575 5.17 24.23 0.76
CA ALA A 575 5.25 23.06 1.63
C ALA A 575 5.01 21.74 0.86
N LEU A 576 3.99 21.67 0.01
CA LEU A 576 3.68 20.52 -0.85
C LEU A 576 4.84 20.14 -1.79
N THR A 577 5.65 21.11 -2.18
CA THR A 577 6.73 20.93 -3.16
C THR A 577 8.07 20.60 -2.50
N ILE A 578 8.42 21.27 -1.40
CA ILE A 578 9.78 21.20 -0.82
C ILE A 578 9.84 20.60 0.59
N SER A 579 8.74 20.58 1.34
CA SER A 579 8.74 20.19 2.76
C SER A 579 8.23 18.76 2.95
N THR A 580 8.90 17.78 2.35
CA THR A 580 8.48 16.38 2.43
C THR A 580 9.62 15.45 2.87
N ALA A 581 9.26 14.33 3.47
CA ALA A 581 10.18 13.25 3.82
C ALA A 581 9.60 11.91 3.40
N LEU A 582 10.43 10.92 3.05
CA LEU A 582 9.98 9.55 2.81
C LEU A 582 9.30 8.99 4.07
N GLN A 583 8.05 8.54 3.96
CA GLN A 583 7.32 8.04 5.13
C GLN A 583 7.98 6.79 5.72
N ALA A 584 8.56 5.93 4.88
CA ALA A 584 9.34 4.79 5.32
C ALA A 584 10.55 5.18 6.19
N GLU A 585 11.26 6.25 5.84
CA GLU A 585 12.42 6.71 6.61
C GLU A 585 12.02 7.27 7.97
N VAL A 586 10.88 7.98 8.03
CA VAL A 586 10.29 8.40 9.31
C VAL A 586 10.02 7.17 10.19
N MET A 587 9.38 6.14 9.62
CA MET A 587 9.08 4.91 10.35
C MET A 587 10.35 4.19 10.81
N ILE A 588 11.35 4.02 9.95
CA ILE A 588 12.64 3.37 10.27
C ILE A 588 13.33 4.10 11.43
N ARG A 589 13.38 5.44 11.37
CA ARG A 589 13.95 6.27 12.44
C ARG A 589 13.22 6.05 13.76
N ASP A 590 11.89 6.00 13.75
CA ASP A 590 11.10 5.76 14.96
C ASP A 590 11.39 4.38 15.57
N ARG A 591 11.54 3.34 14.73
CA ARG A 591 11.87 1.97 15.20
C ARG A 591 13.25 1.94 15.80
N ALA A 592 14.24 2.52 15.12
CA ALA A 592 15.62 2.58 15.60
C ALA A 592 15.75 3.35 16.92
N THR A 593 14.99 4.45 17.09
CA THR A 593 15.03 5.27 18.30
C THR A 593 14.30 4.63 19.48
N PHE A 594 13.10 4.09 19.26
CA PHE A 594 12.18 3.78 20.37
C PHE A 594 12.04 2.30 20.72
N LEU A 595 12.56 1.39 19.89
CA LEU A 595 12.50 -0.06 20.12
C LEU A 595 13.88 -0.64 20.47
N ASP A 596 13.88 -1.84 21.07
CA ASP A 596 15.08 -2.67 21.24
C ASP A 596 15.68 -3.07 19.86
N PRO A 597 17.01 -3.23 19.70
CA PRO A 597 17.61 -3.49 18.38
C PRO A 597 17.08 -4.73 17.67
N ILE A 598 16.73 -5.79 18.40
CA ILE A 598 16.21 -7.03 17.80
C ILE A 598 14.81 -6.78 17.23
N GLU A 599 13.96 -6.10 18.00
CA GLU A 599 12.60 -5.74 17.60
C GLU A 599 12.60 -4.66 16.50
N ALA A 600 13.50 -3.68 16.61
CA ALA A 600 13.71 -2.65 15.59
C ALA A 600 14.12 -3.29 14.27
N GLY A 601 15.12 -4.18 14.27
CA GLY A 601 15.56 -4.90 13.06
C GLY A 601 14.41 -5.69 12.41
N ARG A 602 13.56 -6.32 13.22
CA ARG A 602 12.39 -7.06 12.74
C ARG A 602 11.38 -6.17 12.01
N GLN A 603 11.04 -5.02 12.61
CA GLN A 603 10.08 -4.10 12.01
C GLN A 603 10.67 -3.32 10.84
N ILE A 604 11.96 -2.96 10.90
CA ILE A 604 12.67 -2.32 9.78
C ILE A 604 12.73 -3.27 8.58
N ALA A 605 12.98 -4.57 8.78
CA ALA A 605 12.92 -5.55 7.70
C ALA A 605 11.53 -5.60 7.03
N GLU A 606 10.44 -5.48 7.80
CA GLU A 606 9.07 -5.39 7.26
C GLU A 606 8.87 -4.11 6.43
N ILE A 607 9.38 -2.97 6.90
CA ILE A 607 9.32 -1.69 6.17
C ILE A 607 10.10 -1.79 4.85
N ILE A 608 11.32 -2.33 4.89
CA ILE A 608 12.17 -2.49 3.71
C ILE A 608 11.51 -3.44 2.70
N ALA A 609 10.96 -4.58 3.15
CA ALA A 609 10.27 -5.54 2.29
C ALA A 609 9.07 -4.92 1.53
N ALA A 610 8.39 -3.96 2.14
CA ALA A 610 7.26 -3.28 1.52
C ALA A 610 7.68 -2.34 0.38
N ARG A 611 8.91 -1.80 0.44
CA ARG A 611 9.45 -0.78 -0.50
C ARG A 611 10.01 -1.38 -1.80
N PRO A 612 10.15 -0.58 -2.86
CA PRO A 612 10.90 -0.96 -4.06
C PRO A 612 12.36 -1.29 -3.72
N ALA A 613 12.95 -2.30 -4.36
CA ALA A 613 14.31 -2.75 -4.03
C ALA A 613 15.38 -1.67 -4.30
N ALA A 614 15.13 -0.81 -5.30
CA ALA A 614 15.98 0.34 -5.62
C ALA A 614 16.17 1.34 -4.47
N THR A 615 15.32 1.33 -3.42
CA THR A 615 15.42 2.27 -2.30
C THR A 615 16.09 1.67 -1.05
N TRP A 616 16.62 0.45 -1.13
CA TRP A 616 17.12 -0.28 0.05
C TRP A 616 18.51 0.14 0.49
N GLY A 617 19.35 0.65 -0.41
CA GLY A 617 20.78 0.90 -0.17
C GLY A 617 21.06 1.66 1.13
N ASP A 618 20.26 2.68 1.41
CA ASP A 618 20.44 3.54 2.57
C ASP A 618 20.03 2.90 3.91
N SER A 619 19.17 1.87 3.91
CA SER A 619 18.57 1.34 5.14
C SER A 619 18.82 -0.15 5.38
N LEU A 620 19.29 -0.89 4.38
CA LEU A 620 19.53 -2.34 4.51
C LEU A 620 20.53 -2.67 5.63
N HIS A 621 21.53 -1.81 5.83
CA HIS A 621 22.53 -1.96 6.89
C HIS A 621 21.93 -2.00 8.31
N LEU A 622 20.73 -1.46 8.52
CA LEU A 622 20.02 -1.44 9.81
C LEU A 622 19.35 -2.78 10.15
N VAL A 623 19.15 -3.65 9.16
CA VAL A 623 18.69 -5.03 9.39
C VAL A 623 19.93 -5.86 9.77
N PRO A 624 19.94 -6.64 10.85
CA PRO A 624 21.06 -7.56 11.13
C PRO A 624 21.17 -8.66 10.06
N GLU A 625 22.39 -9.11 9.73
CA GLU A 625 22.60 -10.16 8.71
C GLU A 625 21.86 -11.46 9.03
N GLU A 626 21.81 -11.83 10.31
CA GLU A 626 21.04 -12.97 10.83
C GLU A 626 19.53 -12.89 10.53
N GLN A 627 19.00 -11.71 10.21
CA GLN A 627 17.60 -11.50 9.84
C GLN A 627 17.37 -11.45 8.32
N THR A 628 18.38 -11.66 7.49
CA THR A 628 18.26 -11.61 6.02
C THR A 628 17.23 -12.61 5.49
N GLN A 629 17.22 -13.85 5.99
CA GLN A 629 16.22 -14.86 5.61
C GLN A 629 14.78 -14.44 5.97
N ARG A 630 14.63 -13.68 7.07
CA ARG A 630 13.33 -13.11 7.44
C ARG A 630 12.91 -12.03 6.47
N LEU A 631 13.83 -11.14 6.07
CA LEU A 631 13.57 -10.12 5.06
C LEU A 631 13.11 -10.77 3.74
N VAL A 632 13.78 -11.84 3.29
CA VAL A 632 13.36 -12.64 2.12
C VAL A 632 11.92 -13.16 2.28
N ALA A 633 11.60 -13.77 3.43
CA ALA A 633 10.26 -14.26 3.71
C ALA A 633 9.19 -13.15 3.69
N ARG A 634 9.51 -11.96 4.20
CA ARG A 634 8.61 -10.79 4.16
C ARG A 634 8.40 -10.29 2.76
N LEU A 635 9.47 -10.20 1.99
CA LEU A 635 9.40 -9.80 0.61
C LEU A 635 8.51 -10.73 -0.23
N ASN A 636 8.64 -12.04 -0.02
CA ASN A 636 7.77 -13.04 -0.64
C ASN A 636 6.32 -12.83 -0.22
N ALA A 637 6.04 -12.62 1.07
CA ALA A 637 4.68 -12.33 1.55
C ALA A 637 4.08 -11.06 0.90
N TRP A 638 4.86 -9.98 0.79
CA TRP A 638 4.43 -8.76 0.09
C TRP A 638 4.21 -8.97 -1.41
N THR A 639 4.74 -10.04 -1.99
CA THR A 639 4.63 -10.38 -3.41
C THR A 639 3.45 -11.32 -3.66
N THR A 640 3.27 -12.35 -2.83
CA THR A 640 2.26 -13.40 -3.02
C THR A 640 0.95 -13.13 -2.27
N THR A 641 1.02 -12.48 -1.10
CA THR A 641 -0.12 -12.25 -0.20
C THR A 641 -0.09 -10.83 0.41
N PRO A 642 -0.08 -9.77 -0.43
CA PRO A 642 0.12 -8.40 0.02
C PRO A 642 -0.91 -7.92 1.05
N ILE A 643 -2.17 -8.34 0.95
CA ILE A 643 -3.23 -7.97 1.89
C ILE A 643 -2.90 -8.49 3.30
N THR A 644 -2.48 -9.75 3.41
CA THR A 644 -2.07 -10.35 4.69
C THR A 644 -0.82 -9.68 5.23
N ALA A 645 0.13 -9.29 4.36
CA ALA A 645 1.32 -8.55 4.76
C ALA A 645 0.97 -7.17 5.36
N VAL A 646 0.01 -6.45 4.74
CA VAL A 646 -0.52 -5.18 5.27
C VAL A 646 -1.13 -5.36 6.66
N ASP A 647 -1.94 -6.40 6.88
CA ASP A 647 -2.57 -6.64 8.17
C ASP A 647 -1.55 -6.97 9.27
N GLN A 648 -0.50 -7.72 8.94
CA GLN A 648 0.62 -7.96 9.86
C GLN A 648 1.37 -6.65 10.18
N ALA A 649 1.65 -5.84 9.16
CA ALA A 649 2.36 -4.57 9.32
C ALA A 649 1.56 -3.56 10.16
N LYS A 650 0.23 -3.54 10.03
CA LYS A 650 -0.66 -2.73 10.89
C LYS A 650 -0.58 -3.10 12.37
N GLU A 651 -0.29 -4.35 12.72
CA GLU A 651 -0.09 -4.72 14.13
C GLU A 651 1.20 -4.08 14.70
N HIS A 652 2.27 -4.00 13.90
CA HIS A 652 3.47 -3.24 14.28
C HIS A 652 3.17 -1.75 14.48
N THR A 653 2.35 -1.15 13.61
CA THR A 653 1.88 0.24 13.78
C THR A 653 1.08 0.42 15.08
N ARG A 654 0.21 -0.52 15.46
CA ARG A 654 -0.52 -0.46 16.76
C ARG A 654 0.43 -0.56 17.96
N ALA A 655 1.42 -1.45 17.88
CA ALA A 655 2.43 -1.57 18.92
C ALA A 655 3.25 -0.27 19.05
N MET A 656 3.64 0.31 17.92
CA MET A 656 4.37 1.56 17.89
C MET A 656 3.55 2.73 18.43
N ARG A 657 2.27 2.82 18.06
CA ARG A 657 1.35 3.82 18.62
C ARG A 657 1.32 3.78 20.14
N ARG A 658 1.22 2.60 20.77
CA ARG A 658 1.24 2.47 22.24
C ARG A 658 2.51 3.06 22.85
N ARG A 659 3.65 2.94 22.15
CA ARG A 659 4.93 3.54 22.56
C ARG A 659 4.94 5.06 22.36
N LEU A 660 4.36 5.55 21.26
CA LEU A 660 4.24 6.98 20.96
C LEU A 660 3.19 7.71 21.82
N ASP A 661 2.24 7.00 22.42
CA ASP A 661 1.27 7.57 23.37
C ASP A 661 1.88 7.77 24.77
N GLN A 662 3.06 7.18 25.06
CA GLN A 662 3.75 7.38 26.34
C GLN A 662 4.38 8.78 26.44
N PRO A 663 4.48 9.35 27.66
CA PRO A 663 5.20 10.60 27.89
C PRO A 663 6.64 10.55 27.36
N PRO A 664 7.21 11.67 26.88
CA PRO A 664 8.59 11.70 26.38
C PRO A 664 9.61 11.08 27.34
N ALA A 665 9.51 11.36 28.65
CA ALA A 665 10.43 10.82 29.65
C ALA A 665 10.48 9.28 29.69
N GLU A 666 9.34 8.60 29.50
CA GLU A 666 9.29 7.13 29.47
C GLU A 666 9.74 6.57 28.11
N ARG A 667 9.40 7.29 27.03
CA ARG A 667 9.74 6.90 25.66
C ARG A 667 11.24 6.94 25.40
N TRP A 668 11.90 7.98 25.91
CA TRP A 668 13.32 8.24 25.78
C TRP A 668 14.17 7.62 26.91
N GLN A 669 13.58 6.81 27.80
CA GLN A 669 14.27 6.25 28.95
C GLN A 669 15.57 5.51 28.58
N ARG A 670 15.53 4.71 27.50
CA ARG A 670 16.73 4.01 26.98
C ARG A 670 17.85 4.96 26.61
N TRP A 671 17.51 6.11 26.02
CA TRP A 671 18.48 7.15 25.69
C TRP A 671 19.10 7.72 26.97
N ALA A 672 18.26 7.98 27.99
CA ALA A 672 18.69 8.47 29.29
C ALA A 672 19.63 7.51 30.01
N ASP A 673 19.35 6.21 29.93
CA ASP A 673 20.17 5.16 30.53
C ASP A 673 21.54 5.08 29.83
N THR A 674 21.56 5.26 28.50
CA THR A 674 22.77 5.22 27.68
C THR A 674 23.67 6.45 27.91
N THR A 675 23.08 7.63 28.13
CA THR A 675 23.84 8.87 28.35
C THR A 675 24.15 9.14 29.82
N GLY A 676 23.48 8.45 30.75
CA GLY A 676 23.67 8.59 32.20
C GLY A 676 22.80 9.67 32.85
N VAL A 677 21.75 10.17 32.17
CA VAL A 677 20.89 11.26 32.67
C VAL A 677 19.55 10.79 33.25
N ALA A 678 19.27 9.49 33.25
CA ALA A 678 18.00 8.88 33.70
C ALA A 678 17.51 9.31 35.09
N GLY A 679 18.42 9.67 36.01
CA GLY A 679 18.10 10.10 37.38
C GLY A 679 18.14 11.62 37.60
N ALA A 680 18.42 12.40 36.56
CA ALA A 680 18.57 13.85 36.68
C ALA A 680 17.20 14.54 36.84
N ALA A 681 17.13 15.58 37.68
CA ALA A 681 15.91 16.38 37.86
C ALA A 681 15.44 17.05 36.55
N GLN A 682 16.38 17.33 35.64
CA GLN A 682 16.14 17.93 34.32
C GLN A 682 15.65 16.90 33.28
N TRP A 683 15.62 15.60 33.60
CA TRP A 683 15.31 14.55 32.62
C TRP A 683 13.98 14.80 31.85
N PRO A 684 12.86 15.16 32.49
CA PRO A 684 11.62 15.42 31.76
C PRO A 684 11.74 16.55 30.71
N GLN A 685 12.53 17.59 31.00
CA GLN A 685 12.79 18.69 30.06
C GLN A 685 13.69 18.22 28.90
N ILE A 686 14.77 17.50 29.22
CA ILE A 686 15.68 16.92 28.21
C ILE A 686 14.90 16.00 27.26
N ALA A 687 14.05 15.12 27.80
CA ALA A 687 13.23 14.21 27.01
C ALA A 687 12.24 14.96 26.11
N GLY A 688 11.62 16.04 26.60
CA GLY A 688 10.78 16.92 25.80
C GLY A 688 11.54 17.54 24.63
N ARG A 689 12.74 18.08 24.89
CA ARG A 689 13.59 18.68 23.85
C ARG A 689 14.10 17.66 22.83
N LEU A 690 14.47 16.46 23.28
CA LEU A 690 14.84 15.35 22.39
C LEU A 690 13.68 14.97 21.46
N GLN A 691 12.45 14.94 21.99
CA GLN A 691 11.27 14.66 21.18
C GLN A 691 11.07 15.72 20.08
N GLU A 692 11.25 17.01 20.38
CA GLU A 692 11.18 18.08 19.38
C GLU A 692 12.25 17.92 18.29
N LEU A 693 13.50 17.69 18.70
CA LEU A 693 14.63 17.51 17.79
C LEU A 693 14.44 16.28 16.89
N HIS A 694 13.96 15.17 17.43
CA HIS A 694 13.65 13.94 16.68
C HIS A 694 12.56 14.17 15.63
N HIS A 695 11.47 14.84 15.99
CA HIS A 695 10.44 15.23 15.01
C HIS A 695 11.00 16.11 13.90
N ALA A 696 11.94 17.00 14.24
CA ALA A 696 12.61 17.88 13.31
C ALA A 696 13.77 17.22 12.53
N GLY A 697 14.01 15.91 12.72
CA GLY A 697 14.97 15.16 11.93
C GLY A 697 16.36 14.98 12.54
N ALA A 698 16.57 15.33 13.81
CA ALA A 698 17.85 15.12 14.47
C ALA A 698 18.14 13.63 14.69
N ASP A 699 19.41 13.23 14.50
CA ASP A 699 19.89 11.88 14.80
C ASP A 699 20.11 11.72 16.31
N ALA A 700 19.14 11.12 16.97
CA ALA A 700 19.19 10.82 18.40
C ALA A 700 20.33 9.88 18.80
N THR A 701 20.76 8.98 17.90
CA THR A 701 21.87 8.06 18.16
C THR A 701 23.20 8.80 18.16
N LEU A 702 23.38 9.72 17.21
CA LEU A 702 24.54 10.62 17.19
C LEU A 702 24.56 11.52 18.44
N LEU A 703 23.41 12.09 18.81
CA LEU A 703 23.27 12.88 20.02
C LEU A 703 23.62 12.06 21.27
N ALA A 704 23.13 10.82 21.38
CA ALA A 704 23.47 9.93 22.49
C ALA A 704 24.99 9.74 22.60
N ARG A 705 25.65 9.36 21.50
CA ARG A 705 27.10 9.13 21.45
C ARG A 705 27.91 10.34 21.88
N ARG A 706 27.49 11.55 21.49
CA ARG A 706 28.18 12.80 21.83
C ARG A 706 27.92 13.30 23.24
N LEU A 707 26.82 12.86 23.87
CA LEU A 707 26.38 13.35 25.17
C LEU A 707 26.58 12.29 26.28
N THR A 708 27.11 11.12 25.97
CA THR A 708 27.47 10.09 26.95
C THR A 708 28.45 10.64 27.98
N GLY A 709 28.11 10.54 29.26
CA GLY A 709 28.97 10.97 30.37
C GLY A 709 29.00 12.49 30.58
N VAL A 710 28.26 13.26 29.78
CA VAL A 710 28.13 14.71 29.94
C VAL A 710 27.13 15.02 31.07
N PRO A 711 27.41 15.99 31.96
CA PRO A 711 26.48 16.39 33.02
C PRO A 711 25.12 16.84 32.47
N ALA A 712 24.03 16.50 33.17
CA ALA A 712 22.67 16.69 32.68
C ALA A 712 22.30 18.17 32.40
N ASP A 713 22.87 19.11 33.16
CA ASP A 713 22.73 20.55 32.96
C ASP A 713 23.41 21.03 31.67
N VAL A 714 24.59 20.51 31.36
CA VAL A 714 25.30 20.74 30.09
C VAL A 714 24.53 20.10 28.93
N VAL A 715 24.01 18.88 29.11
CA VAL A 715 23.18 18.19 28.11
C VAL A 715 21.95 19.03 27.77
N ALA A 716 21.19 19.48 28.78
CA ALA A 716 20.01 20.31 28.58
C ALA A 716 20.34 21.59 27.80
N ALA A 717 21.36 22.34 28.23
CA ALA A 717 21.75 23.59 27.57
C ALA A 717 22.30 23.38 26.15
N SER A 718 22.94 22.24 25.89
CA SER A 718 23.47 21.89 24.55
C SER A 718 22.32 21.54 23.59
N LEU A 719 21.32 20.78 24.05
CA LEU A 719 20.16 20.41 23.24
C LEU A 719 19.23 21.59 22.95
N ASP A 720 19.12 22.56 23.87
CA ASP A 720 18.33 23.78 23.66
C ASP A 720 18.90 24.62 22.49
N GLN A 721 20.22 24.63 22.32
CA GLN A 721 20.90 25.37 21.23
C GLN A 721 21.03 24.56 19.94
N HIS A 722 20.86 23.23 20.02
CA HIS A 722 21.05 22.35 18.87
C HIS A 722 19.97 22.57 17.81
N LYS A 723 20.40 22.54 16.55
CA LYS A 723 19.52 22.56 15.37
C LYS A 723 19.69 21.24 14.61
N PRO A 724 18.62 20.64 14.08
CA PRO A 724 18.73 19.43 13.25
C PRO A 724 19.74 19.63 12.11
N GLY A 725 20.60 18.64 11.90
CA GLY A 725 21.65 18.68 10.87
C GLY A 725 22.87 19.55 11.18
N SER A 726 22.91 20.28 12.32
CA SER A 726 24.09 21.01 12.74
C SER A 726 25.07 20.12 13.52
N ALA A 727 26.32 20.57 13.65
CA ALA A 727 27.25 19.96 14.60
C ALA A 727 26.71 20.05 16.04
N VAL A 728 27.05 19.06 16.87
CA VAL A 728 26.73 19.06 18.30
C VAL A 728 27.80 19.87 19.02
N HIS A 729 27.41 20.98 19.62
CA HIS A 729 28.28 21.84 20.42
C HIS A 729 27.90 21.71 21.89
N LEU A 730 28.87 21.36 22.75
CA LEU A 730 28.65 21.29 24.19
C LEU A 730 28.66 22.70 24.79
N ASN A 731 27.55 23.08 25.42
CA ASN A 731 27.43 24.33 26.15
C ASN A 731 27.77 24.12 27.62
N TRP A 732 29.02 24.42 27.99
CA TRP A 732 29.55 24.22 29.34
C TRP A 732 29.21 25.33 30.34
N HIS A 733 28.47 26.36 29.93
CA HIS A 733 28.14 27.49 30.81
C HIS A 733 27.43 27.07 32.11
N PRO A 734 26.39 26.21 32.11
CA PRO A 734 25.69 25.84 33.35
C PRO A 734 26.62 25.16 34.37
N TRP A 735 27.46 24.26 33.89
CA TRP A 735 28.42 23.56 34.73
C TRP A 735 29.51 24.50 35.26
N ALA A 736 30.00 25.43 34.42
CA ALA A 736 30.96 26.43 34.86
C ALA A 736 30.35 27.37 35.91
N GLU A 737 29.10 27.79 35.76
CA GLU A 737 28.41 28.60 36.78
C GLU A 737 28.24 27.84 38.10
N ALA A 738 27.97 26.54 38.06
CA ALA A 738 27.84 25.71 39.26
C ALA A 738 29.18 25.47 39.97
N VAL A 739 30.26 25.27 39.21
CA VAL A 739 31.60 24.92 39.74
C VAL A 739 32.42 26.16 40.10
N ASN A 740 32.45 27.16 39.21
CA ASN A 740 33.21 28.40 39.37
C ASN A 740 32.67 29.52 38.44
N PRO A 741 31.78 30.41 38.96
CA PRO A 741 31.12 31.47 38.18
C PRO A 741 32.04 32.47 37.47
N HIS A 742 33.33 32.51 37.82
CA HIS A 742 34.30 33.39 37.18
C HIS A 742 34.85 32.80 35.87
N LEU A 743 34.71 31.49 35.63
CA LEU A 743 35.21 30.84 34.42
C LEU A 743 34.49 31.32 33.16
N SER A 744 33.15 31.36 33.19
CA SER A 744 32.33 31.76 32.02
C SER A 744 32.47 33.23 31.64
N LYS A 745 33.06 34.05 32.51
CA LYS A 745 33.26 35.49 32.30
C LYS A 745 34.71 35.84 31.93
N ALA A 746 35.61 34.87 31.91
CA ALA A 746 37.02 35.07 31.63
C ALA A 746 37.29 35.14 30.12
N GLU A 747 38.31 35.92 29.71
CA GLU A 747 38.75 35.97 28.31
C GLU A 747 39.22 34.60 27.78
N THR A 748 39.63 33.70 28.68
CA THR A 748 40.07 32.34 28.35
C THR A 748 38.91 31.35 28.20
N TRP A 749 37.64 31.77 28.35
CA TRP A 749 36.50 30.86 28.42
C TRP A 749 36.35 29.98 27.17
N GLU A 750 36.43 30.55 25.97
CA GLU A 750 36.32 29.79 24.72
C GLU A 750 37.36 28.66 24.63
N THR A 751 38.59 28.96 25.05
CA THR A 751 39.66 27.95 25.09
C THR A 751 39.40 26.90 26.17
N THR A 752 38.91 27.32 27.34
CA THR A 752 38.58 26.46 28.47
C THR A 752 37.46 25.48 28.09
N GLN A 753 36.40 25.96 27.44
CA GLN A 753 35.28 25.15 26.95
C GLN A 753 35.73 24.11 25.92
N ALA A 754 36.59 24.50 24.98
CA ALA A 754 37.18 23.57 24.00
C ALA A 754 38.00 22.48 24.69
N GLN A 755 38.79 22.84 25.70
CA GLN A 755 39.59 21.89 26.47
C GLN A 755 38.74 20.91 27.29
N LEU A 756 37.66 21.38 27.91
CA LEU A 756 36.70 20.54 28.64
C LEU A 756 36.05 19.51 27.71
N THR A 757 35.68 19.93 26.50
CA THR A 757 35.10 19.06 25.48
C THR A 757 36.07 17.94 25.10
N GLN A 758 37.34 18.28 24.83
CA GLN A 758 38.38 17.28 24.52
C GLN A 758 38.65 16.31 25.69
N LEU A 759 38.56 16.79 26.93
CA LEU A 759 38.78 15.96 28.11
C LEU A 759 37.63 15.00 28.41
N ILE A 760 36.39 15.35 28.07
CA ILE A 760 35.26 14.40 28.11
C ILE A 760 35.45 13.28 27.10
N ASP A 761 35.87 13.60 25.86
CA ASP A 761 36.03 12.60 24.80
C ASP A 761 37.03 11.49 25.19
N VAL A 762 37.97 11.77 26.10
CA VAL A 762 38.94 10.80 26.65
C VAL A 762 38.49 10.14 27.97
N GLY A 763 37.26 10.39 28.43
CA GLY A 763 36.64 9.71 29.57
C GLY A 763 37.02 10.23 30.96
N LEU A 764 37.43 11.51 31.09
CA LEU A 764 37.84 12.10 32.38
C LEU A 764 36.68 12.18 33.40
N ASP A 765 36.95 11.86 34.67
CA ASP A 765 36.00 12.07 35.79
C ASP A 765 35.84 13.58 36.10
N LEU A 766 34.72 14.14 35.65
CA LEU A 766 34.38 15.55 35.83
C LEU A 766 34.14 15.94 37.29
N THR A 767 33.85 14.98 38.18
CA THR A 767 33.61 15.25 39.61
C THR A 767 34.92 15.67 40.28
N ALA A 768 35.98 14.92 40.04
CA ALA A 768 37.32 15.23 40.54
C ALA A 768 37.85 16.56 39.96
N LEU A 769 37.52 16.83 38.70
CA LEU A 769 37.87 18.09 38.05
C LEU A 769 37.11 19.26 38.68
N ALA A 770 35.81 19.12 38.93
CA ALA A 770 34.97 20.14 39.56
C ALA A 770 35.49 20.55 40.94
N GLU A 771 35.79 19.58 41.82
CA GLU A 771 36.39 19.84 43.14
C GLU A 771 37.71 20.61 43.03
N ALA A 772 38.52 20.26 42.05
CA ALA A 772 39.84 20.84 41.82
C ALA A 772 39.82 22.28 41.28
N MET A 773 38.74 22.72 40.62
CA MET A 773 38.62 24.06 40.05
C MET A 773 37.78 25.01 40.91
N ALA A 774 37.02 24.48 41.87
CA ALA A 774 36.26 25.27 42.82
C ALA A 774 37.17 26.29 43.53
N GLY A 775 36.89 27.59 43.37
CA GLY A 775 37.67 28.67 43.98
C GLY A 775 39.03 28.98 43.34
N SER A 776 39.41 28.34 42.24
CA SER A 776 40.64 28.66 41.49
C SER A 776 40.46 29.85 40.54
N ALA A 777 41.52 30.63 40.30
CA ALA A 777 41.50 31.70 39.31
C ALA A 777 41.34 31.12 37.87
N PRO A 778 40.55 31.75 36.98
CA PRO A 778 40.27 31.22 35.65
C PRO A 778 41.51 30.90 34.80
N GLU A 779 42.57 31.70 34.89
CA GLU A 779 43.82 31.48 34.14
C GLU A 779 44.55 30.22 34.64
N LYS A 780 44.47 29.93 35.94
CA LYS A 780 45.04 28.70 36.52
C LYS A 780 44.27 27.46 36.09
N VAL A 781 42.94 27.58 35.99
CA VAL A 781 42.08 26.49 35.50
C VAL A 781 42.41 26.19 34.03
N ALA A 782 42.45 27.22 33.17
CA ALA A 782 42.82 27.05 31.76
C ALA A 782 44.22 26.44 31.58
N ALA A 783 45.22 26.91 32.34
CA ALA A 783 46.57 26.34 32.31
C ALA A 783 46.62 24.87 32.77
N ARG A 784 45.78 24.50 33.75
CA ARG A 784 45.68 23.14 34.26
C ARG A 784 45.04 22.20 33.25
N LEU A 785 43.92 22.60 32.64
CA LEU A 785 43.27 21.82 31.57
C LEU A 785 44.21 21.64 30.37
N HIS A 786 44.93 22.70 29.98
CA HIS A 786 45.97 22.61 28.96
C HIS A 786 47.08 21.60 29.32
N THR A 787 47.52 21.59 30.59
CA THR A 787 48.53 20.64 31.07
C THR A 787 48.01 19.21 31.07
N LEU A 788 46.76 19.00 31.48
CA LEU A 788 46.10 17.69 31.42
C LEU A 788 46.05 17.19 29.97
N LEU A 789 45.59 18.01 29.03
CA LEU A 789 45.56 17.65 27.60
C LEU A 789 46.95 17.38 27.02
N ARG A 790 47.96 18.18 27.39
CA ARG A 790 49.34 18.00 26.93
C ARG A 790 49.97 16.69 27.42
N ASN A 791 49.68 16.32 28.67
CA ASN A 791 50.15 15.06 29.25
C ASN A 791 49.44 13.83 28.65
N HIS A 792 48.32 14.06 27.95
CA HIS A 792 47.41 13.04 27.43
C HIS A 792 47.25 13.20 25.92
N ASN A 793 48.38 13.10 25.19
CA ASN A 793 48.44 13.20 23.75
C ASN A 793 47.53 12.15 23.08
N THR A 794 46.55 12.61 22.29
CA THR A 794 45.39 11.85 21.80
C THR A 794 45.77 10.58 21.03
N ALA A 795 46.87 10.61 20.27
CA ALA A 795 47.34 9.47 19.47
C ALA A 795 47.90 8.30 20.30
N GLN A 796 48.36 8.54 21.53
CA GLN A 796 48.94 7.51 22.40
C GLN A 796 47.86 6.83 23.26
N ILE A 797 46.74 7.53 23.49
CA ILE A 797 45.58 7.05 24.25
C ILE A 797 44.72 6.10 23.42
N ASP A 798 44.49 6.36 22.13
CA ASP A 798 43.72 5.42 21.28
C ASP A 798 44.39 4.03 21.19
N GLN A 799 45.73 4.01 21.23
CA GLN A 799 46.55 2.80 21.21
C GLN A 799 46.57 2.06 22.56
N GLU A 800 46.66 2.77 23.69
CA GLU A 800 46.65 2.20 25.04
C GLU A 800 45.24 1.87 25.56
N ALA A 801 44.21 2.64 25.22
CA ALA A 801 42.81 2.43 25.61
C ALA A 801 42.20 1.22 24.91
N SER A 802 42.64 0.91 23.69
CA SER A 802 42.31 -0.35 23.00
C SER A 802 42.93 -1.58 23.69
N SER A 803 43.96 -1.38 24.52
CA SER A 803 44.73 -2.46 25.17
C SER A 803 44.40 -2.64 26.67
N HIS A 804 44.29 -1.55 27.44
CA HIS A 804 44.10 -1.55 28.90
C HIS A 804 43.31 -0.31 29.42
N PRO A 805 42.01 -0.19 29.12
CA PRO A 805 41.21 1.03 29.35
C PRO A 805 41.10 1.44 30.83
N GLU A 806 40.96 0.49 31.77
CA GLU A 806 40.84 0.81 33.20
C GLU A 806 42.12 1.42 33.82
N THR A 807 43.29 1.09 33.30
CA THR A 807 44.56 1.55 33.87
C THR A 807 44.82 3.02 33.53
N VAL A 808 44.47 3.42 32.30
CA VAL A 808 44.54 4.79 31.81
C VAL A 808 43.56 5.68 32.58
N LEU A 809 42.30 5.24 32.74
CA LEU A 809 41.28 5.94 33.52
C LEU A 809 41.67 6.14 35.00
N ARG A 810 42.21 5.09 35.65
CA ARG A 810 42.67 5.21 37.06
C ARG A 810 43.86 6.16 37.22
N ARG A 811 44.69 6.34 36.19
CA ARG A 811 45.82 7.28 36.20
C ARG A 811 45.33 8.72 36.02
N LEU A 812 44.51 8.95 35.00
CA LEU A 812 43.83 10.23 34.73
C LEU A 812 43.12 10.77 35.98
N ASN A 813 42.31 9.93 36.62
CA ASN A 813 41.55 10.31 37.80
C ASN A 813 42.45 10.57 39.04
N ARG A 814 43.61 9.91 39.14
CA ARG A 814 44.59 10.23 40.19
C ARG A 814 45.29 11.56 39.96
N GLU A 815 45.66 11.86 38.71
CA GLU A 815 46.31 13.13 38.35
C GLU A 815 45.36 14.32 38.51
N ALA A 816 44.07 14.16 38.18
CA ALA A 816 43.04 15.17 38.46
C ALA A 816 42.94 15.48 39.97
N ARG A 817 43.05 14.47 40.85
CA ARG A 817 42.91 14.60 42.31
C ARG A 817 44.17 15.06 43.05
N ARG A 818 45.37 14.84 42.50
CA ARG A 818 46.63 14.89 43.28
C ARG A 818 47.07 16.27 43.79
N ASP A 819 46.58 17.37 43.20
CA ASP A 819 47.02 18.73 43.56
C ASP A 819 45.92 19.58 44.26
N GLY A 820 44.82 18.94 44.69
CA GLY A 820 43.72 19.60 45.42
C GLY A 820 43.87 19.63 46.95
N ALA A 821 44.90 18.99 47.52
CA ALA A 821 45.17 19.15 48.95
C ALA A 821 45.80 20.53 49.19
N PRO A 822 45.19 21.42 50.00
CA PRO A 822 45.90 22.62 50.42
C PRO A 822 47.16 22.15 51.16
N ARG A 823 48.34 22.61 50.71
CA ARG A 823 49.51 22.60 51.59
C ARG A 823 49.14 23.51 52.77
N MET A 824 49.00 22.91 53.96
CA MET A 824 48.94 23.63 55.24
C MET A 824 50.09 24.62 55.36
#